data_AF-A0A7C8MUR1-F1
#
_entry.id   AF-A0A7C8MUR1-F1
#
_cell.length_a   1.000
_cell.length_b   1.000
_cell.length_c   1.000
_cell.angle_alpha   90.00
_cell.angle_beta   90.00
_cell.angle_gamma   90.00
#
_symmetry.space_group_name_H-M   'P 1'
#
loop_
_entity.id
_entity.type
_entity.pdbx_description
1 polymer ?
#
loop_
_entity_poly.entity_id
_entity_poly.type
_entity_poly.pdbx_seq_one_letter_code
_entity_poly.pdbx_strand_id
1 'polypeptide(L)'
;MTSPIQILARNMEAAATAPSEDDENVYLLEESEGELVQQLWVNNEPKIKTLVTEGVMKNTPALYLIDKSRALPKRLIFFLDDSQHFKCVEYNEDDEEWEDTPFSDELSKIDVHPTTQMSGVSNEWGMMIILETKPGRLEVLVGSENKWLIIGTIPIQTSPGAAHMVLDYQEKIHLFCFGNDDQIHHLIQPYGEQGWKASIVKNSKLEVAPSRIVAFPREDESSFDLYILLSNSQLIRIEFEGDKTDLGVASAPQWVRLSPEFWSEKYLKEPEVVIGNGTNIENLHIKKTFIVKLTFNQPTACSGTGFFVNIPRPNVEGDKKERTMFPRIILTAAHNLIGNDKQLSRDLEIEYCVANDRDDKESFANNTMKVTNDQIFISEKYKDNPGPHNSMHDWGFLILGEEPYPRGFGLSLLFSLTDQDMSERSLLRRVLQKNGVHILGHSDAGDNQITSGPGIISTTGEIEYEAETKKGISGSPVWVPYEGLATVIAIHAYGPERSRRSRGTRISFGLLQELYSQARLVYFSRALKAVRVPIPKPGVVNYFPKGVYLHFPCINSRAKVHYGNIGLHTTFDIIPALTHPSPSATVQHAFLLHEAGGNGNDKMRWVLWNVETNKVTAIDHIHPACLVELIPGKQSTKSFQVAIPKVTGKNKTVILLLGAQRLQIEDEELGIPAVSSEVSMVEINCMQVPPKLKDHQFNHFRFESVGAGPKPVP
;
A
#
# COMPACT_ATOMS: atom_id res chain seq x y z
N MET A 1 7.73 15.23 17.56
CA MET A 1 8.65 14.74 16.51
C MET A 1 8.44 15.61 15.30
N THR A 2 9.50 16.26 14.84
CA THR A 2 9.50 17.10 13.65
C THR A 2 9.66 16.23 12.43
N SER A 3 9.02 16.60 11.33
CA SER A 3 9.03 15.77 10.12
C SER A 3 10.28 15.85 9.29
N PRO A 4 10.60 14.77 8.55
CA PRO A 4 11.60 14.81 7.47
C PRO A 4 11.41 15.97 6.50
N ILE A 5 10.17 16.35 6.17
CA ILE A 5 9.90 17.47 5.25
C ILE A 5 10.06 18.82 5.96
N GLN A 6 9.79 18.92 7.26
CA GLN A 6 10.12 20.12 8.04
C GLN A 6 11.64 20.31 8.16
N ILE A 7 12.36 19.22 8.36
CA ILE A 7 13.83 19.18 8.33
C ILE A 7 14.33 19.65 6.96
N LEU A 8 13.79 19.09 5.88
CA LEU A 8 14.15 19.47 4.52
C LEU A 8 13.89 20.95 4.25
N ALA A 9 12.70 21.46 4.58
CA ALA A 9 12.35 22.86 4.35
C ALA A 9 13.28 23.81 5.11
N ARG A 10 13.57 23.52 6.39
CA ARG A 10 14.55 24.28 7.18
C ARG A 10 15.92 24.27 6.51
N ASN A 11 16.37 23.10 6.06
CA ASN A 11 17.66 22.96 5.41
C ASN A 11 17.71 23.75 4.08
N MET A 12 16.60 23.82 3.33
CA MET A 12 16.51 24.59 2.09
C MET A 12 16.48 26.11 2.34
N GLU A 13 15.97 26.58 3.46
CA GLU A 13 15.97 28.03 3.81
C GLU A 13 17.34 28.52 4.31
N ALA A 14 18.22 27.63 4.76
CA ALA A 14 19.57 27.99 5.19
C ALA A 14 20.41 28.56 4.03
N ALA A 15 21.45 29.34 4.38
CA ALA A 15 22.41 29.84 3.40
C ALA A 15 23.17 28.66 2.75
N ALA A 16 23.57 27.68 3.58
CA ALA A 16 24.16 26.41 3.17
C ALA A 16 23.97 25.34 4.26
N THR A 17 24.16 24.07 3.90
CA THR A 17 24.08 22.92 4.81
C THR A 17 25.18 21.92 4.53
N ALA A 18 25.70 21.27 5.58
CA ALA A 18 26.61 20.14 5.45
C ALA A 18 26.30 19.05 6.49
N PRO A 19 26.57 17.77 6.19
CA PRO A 19 26.52 16.71 7.21
C PRO A 19 27.58 16.95 8.29
N SER A 20 27.38 16.43 9.49
CA SER A 20 28.44 16.34 10.50
C SER A 20 29.45 15.25 10.15
N GLU A 21 30.52 15.15 10.95
CA GLU A 21 31.62 14.21 10.76
C GLU A 21 31.16 12.74 10.84
N ASP A 22 30.13 12.48 11.64
CA ASP A 22 29.50 11.16 11.81
C ASP A 22 28.37 10.89 10.78
N ASP A 23 28.05 11.84 9.91
CA ASP A 23 26.91 11.81 8.99
C ASP A 23 25.52 11.62 9.66
N GLU A 24 25.44 11.72 11.00
CA GLU A 24 24.20 11.55 11.76
C GLU A 24 23.48 12.90 12.05
N ASN A 25 24.21 14.02 11.98
CA ASN A 25 23.73 15.35 12.29
C ASN A 25 23.94 16.31 11.10
N VAL A 26 23.45 17.55 11.23
CA VAL A 26 23.55 18.55 10.16
C VAL A 26 24.01 19.90 10.72
N TYR A 27 24.96 20.51 10.01
CA TYR A 27 25.32 21.92 10.17
C TYR A 27 24.46 22.78 9.25
N LEU A 28 23.87 23.83 9.81
CA LEU A 28 23.19 24.87 9.04
C LEU A 28 24.00 26.16 9.13
N LEU A 29 24.17 26.83 7.99
CA LEU A 29 24.71 28.17 7.92
C LEU A 29 23.59 29.19 7.76
N GLU A 30 23.61 30.21 8.60
CA GLU A 30 22.67 31.32 8.58
C GLU A 30 23.45 32.63 8.44
N GLU A 31 23.02 33.49 7.53
CA GLU A 31 23.48 34.89 7.50
C GLU A 31 22.55 35.71 8.40
N SER A 32 23.14 36.47 9.31
CA SER A 32 22.40 37.39 10.18
C SER A 32 23.24 38.63 10.45
N GLU A 33 22.72 39.79 10.06
CA GLU A 33 23.32 41.09 10.34
C GLU A 33 24.78 41.25 9.82
N GLY A 34 25.11 40.59 8.70
CA GLY A 34 26.47 40.64 8.13
C GLY A 34 27.45 39.67 8.79
N GLU A 35 26.96 38.76 9.62
CA GLU A 35 27.71 37.63 10.17
C GLU A 35 27.24 36.32 9.53
N LEU A 36 28.17 35.41 9.30
CA LEU A 36 27.84 34.03 8.93
C LEU A 36 28.01 33.16 10.18
N VAL A 37 26.96 32.45 10.56
CA VAL A 37 26.93 31.64 11.78
C VAL A 37 26.62 30.19 11.43
N GLN A 38 27.43 29.28 11.94
CA GLN A 38 27.18 27.84 11.89
C GLN A 38 26.35 27.42 13.10
N GLN A 39 25.30 26.63 12.89
CA GLN A 39 24.56 25.97 13.96
C GLN A 39 24.53 24.46 13.75
N LEU A 40 24.95 23.71 14.77
CA LEU A 40 24.80 22.25 14.78
C LEU A 40 23.37 21.88 15.20
N TRP A 41 22.75 20.96 14.45
CA TRP A 41 21.44 20.41 14.77
C TRP A 41 21.54 18.90 15.06
N VAL A 42 21.24 18.52 16.31
CA VAL A 42 21.28 17.13 16.79
C VAL A 42 19.87 16.69 17.14
N ASN A 43 19.41 15.57 16.60
CA ASN A 43 18.04 15.06 16.81
C ASN A 43 16.94 16.12 16.54
N ASN A 44 17.15 16.96 15.52
CA ASN A 44 16.29 18.09 15.19
C ASN A 44 16.18 19.17 16.30
N GLU A 45 17.16 19.26 17.19
CA GLU A 45 17.26 20.37 18.13
C GLU A 45 18.49 21.20 17.82
N PRO A 46 18.35 22.53 17.79
CA PRO A 46 19.50 23.41 17.67
C PRO A 46 20.40 23.22 18.90
N LYS A 47 21.70 23.06 18.67
CA LYS A 47 22.73 23.02 19.70
C LYS A 47 23.60 24.28 19.59
N ILE A 48 24.91 24.07 19.51
CA ILE A 48 25.92 25.12 19.55
C ILE A 48 25.80 25.98 18.29
N LYS A 49 25.79 27.31 18.49
CA LYS A 49 26.00 28.31 17.44
C LYS A 49 27.45 28.79 17.53
N THR A 50 28.15 28.79 16.41
CA THR A 50 29.55 29.21 16.28
C THR A 50 29.64 30.26 15.19
N LEU A 51 30.26 31.40 15.50
CA LEU A 51 30.56 32.41 14.49
C LEU A 51 31.56 31.82 13.48
N VAL A 52 31.26 31.95 12.19
CA VAL A 52 32.16 31.52 11.12
C VAL A 52 33.03 32.69 10.69
N THR A 53 32.41 33.83 10.36
CA THR A 53 33.11 35.03 9.92
C THR A 53 32.16 36.24 9.94
N GLU A 54 32.74 37.44 9.92
CA GLU A 54 32.04 38.72 9.87
C GLU A 54 32.27 39.41 8.50
N GLY A 55 31.51 40.47 8.21
CA GLY A 55 31.68 41.25 6.99
C GLY A 55 31.17 40.53 5.74
N VAL A 56 30.13 39.69 5.89
CA VAL A 56 29.53 38.99 4.76
C VAL A 56 28.44 39.83 4.08
N MET A 57 28.26 39.61 2.79
CA MET A 57 27.16 40.23 2.04
C MET A 57 25.80 39.82 2.62
N LYS A 58 24.84 40.75 2.66
CA LYS A 58 23.45 40.40 3.02
C LYS A 58 22.88 39.36 2.05
N ASN A 59 22.28 38.30 2.58
CA ASN A 59 21.85 37.12 1.84
C ASN A 59 22.99 36.49 1.01
N THR A 60 24.21 36.48 1.54
CA THR A 60 25.39 35.93 0.84
C THR A 60 25.11 34.51 0.36
N PRO A 61 25.40 34.17 -0.91
CA PRO A 61 25.40 32.78 -1.32
C PRO A 61 26.55 32.07 -0.61
N ALA A 62 26.22 30.95 0.02
CA ALA A 62 27.19 30.15 0.76
C ALA A 62 27.24 28.72 0.21
N LEU A 63 28.38 28.07 0.39
CA LEU A 63 28.57 26.65 0.13
C LEU A 63 29.44 26.07 1.24
N TYR A 64 29.01 24.95 1.80
CA TYR A 64 29.74 24.22 2.83
C TYR A 64 30.18 22.87 2.26
N LEU A 65 31.49 22.68 2.10
CA LEU A 65 32.08 21.42 1.68
C LEU A 65 32.89 20.77 2.80
N ILE A 66 32.86 19.43 2.81
CA ILE A 66 33.70 18.61 3.70
C ILE A 66 34.60 17.75 2.82
N ASP A 67 35.92 17.93 2.95
CA ASP A 67 36.94 17.14 2.27
C ASP A 67 37.17 15.81 2.98
N LYS A 68 36.43 14.76 2.60
CA LYS A 68 36.65 13.41 3.15
C LYS A 68 37.78 12.64 2.47
N SER A 69 38.49 13.23 1.49
CA SER A 69 39.56 12.53 0.76
C SER A 69 40.82 12.30 1.59
N ARG A 70 40.90 12.90 2.78
CA ARG A 70 42.07 12.90 3.68
C ARG A 70 41.81 12.12 4.96
N ALA A 71 42.89 11.76 5.66
CA ALA A 71 42.82 11.07 6.95
C ALA A 71 42.12 11.89 8.06
N LEU A 72 42.11 13.22 7.94
CA LEU A 72 41.31 14.14 8.75
C LEU A 72 40.46 15.00 7.81
N PRO A 73 39.13 15.03 7.98
CA PRO A 73 38.26 15.75 7.08
C PRO A 73 38.42 17.27 7.24
N LYS A 74 38.66 17.99 6.13
CA LYS A 74 38.71 19.47 6.17
C LYS A 74 37.32 20.04 5.97
N ARG A 75 36.93 21.03 6.77
CA ARG A 75 35.65 21.74 6.64
C ARG A 75 35.89 23.12 6.05
N LEU A 76 35.25 23.41 4.93
CA LEU A 76 35.43 24.65 4.19
C LEU A 76 34.09 25.31 3.92
N ILE A 77 34.05 26.62 4.12
CA ILE A 77 32.89 27.45 3.80
C ILE A 77 33.30 28.50 2.78
N PHE A 78 32.57 28.56 1.68
CA PHE A 78 32.73 29.51 0.60
C PHE A 78 31.57 30.51 0.62
N PHE A 79 31.87 31.79 0.42
CA PHE A 79 30.87 32.86 0.50
C PHE A 79 31.32 34.13 -0.25
N LEU A 80 30.44 35.12 -0.35
CA LEU A 80 30.79 36.47 -0.77
C LEU A 80 30.87 37.44 0.44
N ASP A 81 31.97 38.19 0.52
CA ASP A 81 32.12 39.29 1.49
C ASP A 81 31.25 40.50 1.12
N ASP A 82 31.16 41.50 2.00
CA ASP A 82 30.38 42.73 1.81
C ASP A 82 30.79 43.55 0.57
N SER A 83 31.99 43.28 0.05
CA SER A 83 32.60 43.88 -1.12
C SER A 83 32.45 42.99 -2.37
N GLN A 84 31.69 41.89 -2.27
CA GLN A 84 31.37 40.91 -3.31
C GLN A 84 32.59 40.13 -3.83
N HIS A 85 33.65 40.01 -3.02
CA HIS A 85 34.74 39.11 -3.33
C HIS A 85 34.41 37.69 -2.90
N PHE A 86 34.84 36.72 -3.70
CA PHE A 86 34.70 35.30 -3.37
C PHE A 86 35.77 34.88 -2.35
N LYS A 87 35.32 34.42 -1.18
CA LYS A 87 36.15 34.10 -0.01
C LYS A 87 35.94 32.66 0.44
N CYS A 88 36.90 32.15 1.20
CA CYS A 88 36.83 30.83 1.82
C CYS A 88 37.50 30.82 3.20
N VAL A 89 36.82 30.22 4.17
CA VAL A 89 37.34 29.92 5.51
C VAL A 89 37.42 28.41 5.73
N GLU A 90 38.40 28.00 6.53
CA GLU A 90 38.64 26.61 6.93
C GLU A 90 38.47 26.47 8.45
N TYR A 91 37.90 25.37 8.89
CA TYR A 91 37.86 25.07 10.32
C TYR A 91 39.19 24.50 10.80
N ASN A 92 39.80 25.15 11.79
CA ASN A 92 40.99 24.66 12.47
C ASN A 92 40.55 23.78 13.66
N GLU A 93 40.85 22.48 13.60
CA GLU A 93 40.52 21.54 14.69
C GLU A 93 41.35 21.76 15.96
N ASP A 94 42.56 22.30 15.84
CA ASP A 94 43.45 22.52 17.00
C ASP A 94 42.97 23.71 17.85
N ASP A 95 42.48 24.76 17.19
CA ASP A 95 42.02 25.99 17.83
C ASP A 95 40.48 26.05 18.01
N GLU A 96 39.76 25.05 17.49
CA GLU A 96 38.29 24.96 17.45
C GLU A 96 37.59 26.17 16.79
N GLU A 97 38.29 26.91 15.94
CA GLU A 97 37.86 28.18 15.34
C GLU A 97 37.88 28.14 13.79
N TRP A 98 37.19 29.09 13.16
CA TRP A 98 37.22 29.28 11.71
C TRP A 98 38.30 30.31 11.34
N GLU A 99 39.13 29.97 10.36
CA GLU A 99 40.24 30.79 9.92
C GLU A 99 40.18 31.07 8.41
N ASP A 100 40.72 32.21 7.99
CA ASP A 100 40.86 32.54 6.57
C ASP A 100 41.82 31.58 5.87
N THR A 101 41.42 31.08 4.71
CA THR A 101 42.29 30.21 3.92
C THR A 101 43.40 31.00 3.20
N PRO A 102 44.61 30.43 3.04
CA PRO A 102 45.71 31.08 2.33
C PRO A 102 45.42 31.43 0.86
N PHE A 103 44.42 30.79 0.25
CA PHE A 103 44.03 31.02 -1.15
C PHE A 103 42.80 31.94 -1.30
N SER A 104 42.30 32.54 -0.21
CA SER A 104 41.20 33.51 -0.24
C SER A 104 41.48 34.69 -1.18
N ASP A 105 42.74 35.12 -1.30
CA ASP A 105 43.19 36.15 -2.24
C ASP A 105 43.15 35.71 -3.71
N GLU A 106 43.32 34.42 -4.00
CA GLU A 106 43.18 33.90 -5.36
C GLU A 106 41.70 33.83 -5.76
N LEU A 107 40.85 33.35 -4.85
CA LEU A 107 39.40 33.32 -5.04
C LEU A 107 38.82 34.71 -5.26
N SER A 108 39.33 35.72 -4.54
CA SER A 108 38.89 37.11 -4.65
C SER A 108 39.11 37.72 -6.04
N LYS A 109 39.97 37.12 -6.88
CA LYS A 109 40.21 37.54 -8.27
C LYS A 109 39.12 37.04 -9.24
N ILE A 110 38.29 36.11 -8.79
CA ILE A 110 37.20 35.56 -9.61
C ILE A 110 36.03 36.54 -9.56
N ASP A 111 35.69 37.10 -10.72
CA ASP A 111 34.57 38.03 -10.88
C ASP A 111 33.22 37.29 -10.84
N VAL A 112 32.71 37.07 -9.63
CA VAL A 112 31.43 36.39 -9.36
C VAL A 112 30.26 37.35 -9.56
N HIS A 113 29.12 36.83 -10.07
CA HIS A 113 27.90 37.62 -10.19
C HIS A 113 27.28 37.85 -8.79
N PRO A 114 26.78 39.05 -8.44
CA PRO A 114 26.33 39.35 -7.08
C PRO A 114 25.12 38.56 -6.61
N THR A 115 24.32 38.05 -7.56
CA THR A 115 23.15 37.21 -7.28
C THR A 115 23.43 35.72 -7.47
N THR A 116 24.69 35.31 -7.62
CA THR A 116 25.03 33.91 -7.89
C THR A 116 24.42 32.99 -6.85
N GLN A 117 24.10 31.77 -7.27
CA GLN A 117 23.99 30.66 -6.34
C GLN A 117 25.32 29.90 -6.32
N MET A 118 25.57 29.12 -5.28
CA MET A 118 26.74 28.25 -5.21
C MET A 118 26.28 26.83 -4.92
N SER A 119 26.83 25.88 -5.67
CA SER A 119 26.64 24.46 -5.40
C SER A 119 27.95 23.75 -5.68
N GLY A 120 28.32 22.77 -4.87
CA GLY A 120 29.55 22.03 -5.07
C GLY A 120 29.51 20.64 -4.49
N VAL A 121 30.50 19.85 -4.85
CA VAL A 121 30.75 18.52 -4.32
C VAL A 121 32.23 18.38 -3.97
N SER A 122 32.51 17.46 -3.06
CA SER A 122 33.85 17.10 -2.63
C SER A 122 33.97 15.58 -2.67
N ASN A 123 34.95 15.07 -3.39
CA ASN A 123 35.18 13.64 -3.57
C ASN A 123 36.68 13.31 -3.64
N GLU A 124 37.01 12.06 -3.95
CA GLU A 124 38.40 11.58 -3.99
C GLU A 124 39.30 12.28 -5.02
N TRP A 125 38.72 12.94 -6.03
CA TRP A 125 39.47 13.72 -7.03
C TRP A 125 39.59 15.20 -6.67
N GLY A 126 38.99 15.65 -5.58
CA GLY A 126 39.05 17.02 -5.08
C GLY A 126 37.68 17.68 -4.99
N MET A 127 37.67 19.01 -5.04
CA MET A 127 36.44 19.80 -4.91
C MET A 127 36.04 20.41 -6.23
N MET A 128 34.75 20.39 -6.50
CA MET A 128 34.13 21.06 -7.64
C MET A 128 33.09 22.05 -7.13
N ILE A 129 33.15 23.28 -7.60
CA ILE A 129 32.18 24.34 -7.32
C ILE A 129 31.61 24.84 -8.64
N ILE A 130 30.29 25.02 -8.67
CA ILE A 130 29.57 25.66 -9.77
C ILE A 130 29.01 26.98 -9.23
N LEU A 131 29.33 28.06 -9.93
CA LEU A 131 28.85 29.41 -9.63
C LEU A 131 28.69 30.21 -10.92
N GLU A 132 28.00 31.33 -10.81
CA GLU A 132 27.78 32.27 -11.90
C GLU A 132 28.81 33.40 -11.85
N THR A 133 29.48 33.65 -12.97
CA THR A 133 30.40 34.78 -13.14
C THR A 133 29.68 36.03 -13.64
N LYS A 134 30.27 37.23 -13.49
CA LYS A 134 29.68 38.52 -13.94
C LYS A 134 29.09 38.53 -15.36
N PRO A 135 29.63 37.81 -16.36
CA PRO A 135 28.99 37.65 -17.67
C PRO A 135 27.65 36.91 -17.68
N GLY A 136 27.17 36.38 -16.55
CA GLY A 136 25.94 35.61 -16.44
C GLY A 136 26.09 34.15 -16.87
N ARG A 137 27.29 33.58 -16.73
CA ARG A 137 27.60 32.21 -17.15
C ARG A 137 27.92 31.35 -15.94
N LEU A 138 27.32 30.16 -15.89
CA LEU A 138 27.66 29.12 -14.93
C LEU A 138 29.02 28.50 -15.30
N GLU A 139 30.01 28.72 -14.47
CA GLU A 139 31.38 28.21 -14.62
C GLU A 139 31.66 27.12 -13.59
N VAL A 140 32.52 26.16 -13.97
CA VAL A 140 32.99 25.07 -13.12
C VAL A 140 34.37 25.41 -12.60
N LEU A 141 34.49 25.54 -11.29
CA LEU A 141 35.74 25.71 -10.58
C LEU A 141 36.15 24.37 -9.97
N VAL A 142 37.42 24.02 -10.11
CA VAL A 142 38.00 22.86 -9.42
C VAL A 142 39.13 23.31 -8.52
N GLY A 143 39.08 22.84 -7.28
CA GLY A 143 40.07 23.09 -6.24
C GLY A 143 40.95 21.86 -6.02
N SER A 144 42.27 22.09 -6.03
CA SER A 144 43.28 21.15 -5.50
C SER A 144 44.18 21.90 -4.53
N GLU A 145 44.92 21.20 -3.66
CA GLU A 145 45.53 21.63 -2.38
C GLU A 145 46.03 23.09 -2.24
N ASN A 146 46.36 23.80 -3.31
CA ASN A 146 46.80 25.21 -3.25
C ASN A 146 46.27 26.11 -4.37
N LYS A 147 45.33 25.66 -5.23
CA LYS A 147 44.88 26.43 -6.40
C LYS A 147 43.43 26.11 -6.78
N TRP A 148 42.73 27.16 -7.18
CA TRP A 148 41.41 27.11 -7.80
C TRP A 148 41.51 27.51 -9.27
N LEU A 149 40.92 26.70 -10.14
CA LEU A 149 40.93 26.94 -11.58
C LEU A 149 39.52 26.81 -12.15
N ILE A 150 39.13 27.76 -13.00
CA ILE A 150 37.95 27.60 -13.85
C ILE A 150 38.32 26.65 -15.00
N ILE A 151 37.64 25.51 -15.09
CA ILE A 151 37.97 24.44 -16.06
C ILE A 151 36.97 24.34 -17.21
N GLY A 152 35.82 25.01 -17.12
CA GLY A 152 34.83 25.02 -18.20
C GLY A 152 33.53 25.71 -17.82
N THR A 153 32.69 25.90 -18.83
CA THR A 153 31.37 26.55 -18.71
C THR A 153 30.26 25.51 -18.91
N ILE A 154 29.19 25.60 -18.11
CA ILE A 154 28.01 24.75 -18.27
C ILE A 154 27.25 25.17 -19.54
N PRO A 155 26.89 24.23 -20.45
CA PRO A 155 26.30 24.57 -21.75
C PRO A 155 24.78 24.85 -21.67
N ILE A 156 24.32 25.65 -20.70
CA ILE A 156 22.91 26.02 -20.52
C ILE A 156 22.78 27.51 -20.29
N GLN A 157 21.71 28.09 -20.83
CA GLN A 157 21.34 29.48 -20.59
C GLN A 157 20.43 29.58 -19.37
N THR A 158 20.93 30.28 -18.35
CA THR A 158 20.21 30.56 -17.11
C THR A 158 20.03 32.06 -16.94
N SER A 159 19.09 32.45 -16.08
CA SER A 159 18.95 33.82 -15.63
C SER A 159 19.88 34.06 -14.44
N PRO A 160 20.35 35.29 -14.21
CA PRO A 160 21.20 35.56 -13.07
C PRO A 160 20.55 35.14 -11.74
N GLY A 161 21.31 34.39 -10.94
CA GLY A 161 20.84 33.79 -9.69
C GLY A 161 19.86 32.62 -9.82
N ALA A 162 19.79 31.98 -10.99
CA ALA A 162 19.01 30.77 -11.18
C ALA A 162 19.44 29.67 -10.20
N ALA A 163 18.45 29.02 -9.57
CA ALA A 163 18.73 27.91 -8.67
C ALA A 163 19.36 26.74 -9.42
N HIS A 164 20.43 26.22 -8.85
CA HIS A 164 21.08 25.00 -9.30
C HIS A 164 21.59 24.17 -8.12
N MET A 165 21.73 22.87 -8.35
CA MET A 165 22.30 21.92 -7.39
C MET A 165 23.18 20.93 -8.13
N VAL A 166 24.32 20.60 -7.53
CA VAL A 166 25.20 19.52 -7.99
C VAL A 166 25.19 18.38 -6.98
N LEU A 167 25.29 17.14 -7.48
CA LEU A 167 25.37 15.91 -6.71
C LEU A 167 26.41 14.98 -7.33
N ASP A 168 27.24 14.38 -6.48
CA ASP A 168 28.11 13.26 -6.83
C ASP A 168 27.35 11.97 -6.52
N TYR A 169 27.04 11.18 -7.54
CA TYR A 169 26.32 9.93 -7.36
C TYR A 169 26.68 8.93 -8.46
N GLN A 170 26.98 7.69 -8.07
CA GLN A 170 27.28 6.58 -8.98
C GLN A 170 28.29 6.91 -10.09
N GLU A 171 29.43 7.43 -9.67
CA GLU A 171 30.56 7.75 -10.56
C GLU A 171 30.24 8.82 -11.63
N LYS A 172 29.26 9.69 -11.33
CA LYS A 172 28.79 10.77 -12.21
C LYS A 172 28.54 12.03 -11.41
N ILE A 173 28.86 13.17 -12.02
CA ILE A 173 28.38 14.47 -11.56
C ILE A 173 27.03 14.74 -12.20
N HIS A 174 26.02 14.98 -11.36
CA HIS A 174 24.69 15.39 -11.76
C HIS A 174 24.49 16.87 -11.41
N LEU A 175 24.08 17.66 -12.39
CA LEU A 175 23.70 19.06 -12.22
C LEU A 175 22.23 19.24 -12.56
N PHE A 176 21.47 19.82 -11.64
CA PHE A 176 20.11 20.28 -11.88
C PHE A 176 20.10 21.80 -11.88
N CYS A 177 19.61 22.44 -12.94
CA CYS A 177 19.57 23.90 -13.04
C CYS A 177 18.29 24.40 -13.70
N PHE A 178 17.78 25.54 -13.22
CA PHE A 178 16.61 26.19 -13.81
C PHE A 178 17.02 27.05 -15.02
N GLY A 179 16.51 26.71 -16.20
CA GLY A 179 16.83 27.37 -17.46
C GLY A 179 15.93 28.59 -17.75
N ASN A 180 16.33 29.39 -18.73
CA ASN A 180 15.53 30.53 -19.23
C ASN A 180 14.23 30.14 -19.95
N ASP A 181 14.01 28.84 -20.17
CA ASP A 181 12.80 28.26 -20.74
C ASP A 181 11.78 27.84 -19.66
N ASP A 182 11.97 28.29 -18.43
CA ASP A 182 11.15 28.00 -17.24
C ASP A 182 11.10 26.50 -16.87
N GLN A 183 12.13 25.73 -17.24
CA GLN A 183 12.23 24.29 -16.99
C GLN A 183 13.50 23.94 -16.20
N ILE A 184 13.48 22.78 -15.54
CA ILE A 184 14.67 22.22 -14.88
C ILE A 184 15.39 21.30 -15.84
N HIS A 185 16.65 21.62 -16.11
CA HIS A 185 17.55 20.80 -16.90
C HIS A 185 18.36 19.90 -15.98
N HIS A 186 18.57 18.66 -16.40
CA HIS A 186 19.43 17.67 -15.76
C HIS A 186 20.62 17.40 -16.68
N LEU A 187 21.81 17.80 -16.24
CA LEU A 187 23.05 17.52 -16.92
C LEU A 187 23.85 16.46 -16.17
N ILE A 188 24.49 15.59 -16.94
CA ILE A 188 25.28 14.48 -16.41
C ILE A 188 26.67 14.55 -17.03
N GLN A 189 27.70 14.47 -16.18
CA GLN A 189 29.09 14.30 -16.57
C GLN A 189 29.67 13.06 -15.88
N PRO A 190 29.83 11.92 -16.59
CA PRO A 190 30.53 10.76 -16.07
C PRO A 190 32.01 11.04 -15.81
N TYR A 191 32.61 10.34 -14.85
CA TYR A 191 34.03 10.47 -14.58
C TYR A 191 34.90 10.05 -15.76
N GLY A 192 35.94 10.84 -16.02
CA GLY A 192 36.85 10.64 -17.14
C GLY A 192 36.28 11.02 -18.52
N GLU A 193 34.97 11.32 -18.64
CA GLU A 193 34.37 11.82 -19.87
C GLU A 193 34.42 13.36 -19.95
N GLN A 194 34.70 13.88 -21.14
CA GLN A 194 34.60 15.31 -21.42
C GLN A 194 33.21 15.67 -21.92
N GLY A 195 32.61 16.69 -21.29
CA GLY A 195 31.35 17.29 -21.74
C GLY A 195 30.12 16.81 -20.97
N TRP A 196 29.10 17.65 -20.98
CA TRP A 196 27.83 17.44 -20.29
C TRP A 196 26.79 16.84 -21.22
N LYS A 197 26.08 15.82 -20.77
CA LYS A 197 24.87 15.30 -21.43
C LYS A 197 23.66 15.94 -20.77
N ALA A 198 22.93 16.77 -21.51
CA ALA A 198 21.77 17.50 -21.00
C ALA A 198 20.45 16.81 -21.37
N SER A 199 19.49 16.86 -20.45
CA SER A 199 18.11 16.44 -20.64
C SER A 199 17.18 17.37 -19.83
N ILE A 200 15.89 17.36 -20.13
CA ILE A 200 14.91 18.14 -19.38
C ILE A 200 14.19 17.20 -18.41
N VAL A 201 14.08 17.61 -17.15
CA VAL A 201 13.33 16.88 -16.14
C VAL A 201 11.85 16.87 -16.54
N LYS A 202 11.21 15.70 -16.55
CA LYS A 202 9.81 15.55 -16.96
C LYS A 202 8.90 16.45 -16.13
N ASN A 203 7.98 17.13 -16.82
CA ASN A 203 6.99 18.03 -16.19
C ASN A 203 7.59 19.10 -15.26
N SER A 204 8.81 19.55 -15.55
CA SER A 204 9.54 20.51 -14.72
C SER A 204 9.26 21.97 -15.04
N LYS A 205 8.26 22.26 -15.88
CA LYS A 205 7.88 23.64 -16.18
C LYS A 205 7.29 24.31 -14.94
N LEU A 206 7.85 25.45 -14.53
CA LEU A 206 7.45 26.19 -13.33
C LEU A 206 7.01 27.61 -13.70
N GLU A 207 5.85 28.03 -13.21
CA GLU A 207 5.38 29.42 -13.37
C GLU A 207 6.10 30.40 -12.43
N VAL A 208 6.63 29.88 -11.33
CA VAL A 208 7.38 30.63 -10.32
C VAL A 208 8.80 30.06 -10.28
N ALA A 209 9.80 30.93 -10.38
CA ALA A 209 11.19 30.50 -10.37
C ALA A 209 11.56 29.85 -9.03
N PRO A 210 12.35 28.75 -9.05
CA PRO A 210 12.85 28.11 -7.85
C PRO A 210 13.89 29.02 -7.17
N SER A 211 13.82 29.11 -5.84
CA SER A 211 14.89 29.67 -5.02
C SER A 211 15.93 28.60 -4.64
N ARG A 212 15.48 27.34 -4.49
CA ARG A 212 16.34 26.19 -4.16
C ARG A 212 15.84 24.92 -4.83
N ILE A 213 16.77 24.06 -5.21
CA ILE A 213 16.51 22.72 -5.74
C ILE A 213 17.33 21.74 -4.90
N VAL A 214 16.69 20.65 -4.46
CA VAL A 214 17.36 19.51 -3.82
C VAL A 214 16.96 18.24 -4.57
N ALA A 215 17.92 17.41 -4.94
CA ALA A 215 17.70 16.14 -5.60
C ALA A 215 17.99 14.98 -4.65
N PHE A 216 17.10 13.99 -4.59
CA PHE A 216 17.30 12.75 -3.86
C PHE A 216 17.36 11.58 -4.85
N PRO A 217 18.45 10.81 -4.87
CA PRO A 217 18.53 9.60 -5.69
C PRO A 217 17.53 8.54 -5.18
N ARG A 218 16.95 7.78 -6.10
CA ARG A 218 16.19 6.56 -5.80
C ARG A 218 17.11 5.33 -5.88
N GLU A 219 16.60 4.15 -5.50
CA GLU A 219 17.40 2.91 -5.48
C GLU A 219 17.91 2.48 -6.86
N ASP A 220 17.38 3.03 -7.95
CA ASP A 220 17.78 2.77 -9.34
C ASP A 220 18.76 3.82 -9.92
N GLU A 221 19.67 3.35 -10.78
CA GLU A 221 20.94 4.00 -11.18
C GLU A 221 20.86 5.34 -11.96
N SER A 222 19.68 5.94 -12.07
CA SER A 222 19.51 7.16 -12.87
C SER A 222 18.27 8.00 -12.54
N SER A 223 17.60 7.71 -11.44
CA SER A 223 16.30 8.30 -11.14
C SER A 223 16.35 9.14 -9.86
N PHE A 224 15.75 10.32 -9.93
CA PHE A 224 15.82 11.33 -8.87
C PHE A 224 14.44 11.92 -8.62
N ASP A 225 14.14 12.13 -7.35
CA ASP A 225 13.05 13.00 -6.93
C ASP A 225 13.62 14.38 -6.59
N LEU A 226 12.97 15.43 -7.12
CA LEU A 226 13.35 16.80 -6.86
C LEU A 226 12.41 17.41 -5.83
N TYR A 227 12.98 18.07 -4.84
CA TYR A 227 12.28 18.96 -3.93
C TYR A 227 12.70 20.39 -4.25
N ILE A 228 11.71 21.25 -4.44
CA ILE A 228 11.92 22.58 -4.99
C ILE A 228 11.22 23.57 -4.08
N LEU A 229 11.99 24.50 -3.54
CA LEU A 229 11.45 25.67 -2.85
C LEU A 229 11.33 26.78 -3.90
N LEU A 230 10.12 27.26 -4.10
CA LEU A 230 9.83 28.35 -5.02
C LEU A 230 10.09 29.70 -4.32
N SER A 231 10.35 30.74 -5.12
CA SER A 231 10.60 32.10 -4.61
C SER A 231 9.43 32.72 -3.83
N ASN A 232 8.23 32.16 -3.94
CA ASN A 232 7.05 32.50 -3.13
C ASN A 232 6.91 31.63 -1.85
N SER A 233 7.97 30.92 -1.46
CA SER A 233 8.05 30.00 -0.32
C SER A 233 7.19 28.72 -0.42
N GLN A 234 6.60 28.43 -1.58
CA GLN A 234 5.92 27.16 -1.80
C GLN A 234 6.96 26.04 -1.99
N LEU A 235 6.78 24.93 -1.27
CA LEU A 235 7.59 23.72 -1.41
C LEU A 235 6.84 22.71 -2.26
N ILE A 236 7.46 22.25 -3.35
CA ILE A 236 6.91 21.22 -4.22
C ILE A 236 7.87 20.04 -4.35
N ARG A 237 7.35 18.87 -4.70
CA ARG A 237 8.13 17.70 -5.12
C ARG A 237 7.80 17.38 -6.58
N ILE A 238 8.82 17.12 -7.38
CA ILE A 238 8.69 16.53 -8.72
C ILE A 238 9.34 15.15 -8.64
N GLU A 239 8.52 14.11 -8.74
CA GLU A 239 9.02 12.73 -8.77
C GLU A 239 9.67 12.43 -10.13
N PHE A 240 10.55 11.43 -10.19
CA PHE A 240 11.24 11.05 -11.44
C PHE A 240 10.31 10.86 -12.64
N GLU A 241 9.09 10.35 -12.41
CA GLU A 241 8.09 10.11 -13.45
C GLU A 241 7.48 11.41 -14.01
N GLY A 242 7.70 12.55 -13.34
CA GLY A 242 7.13 13.86 -13.65
C GLY A 242 5.95 14.27 -12.77
N ASP A 243 5.61 13.46 -11.75
CA ASP A 243 4.49 13.78 -10.86
C ASP A 243 4.84 14.96 -9.94
N LYS A 244 4.07 16.03 -10.06
CA LYS A 244 4.25 17.26 -9.27
C LYS A 244 3.29 17.29 -8.10
N THR A 245 3.83 17.39 -6.88
CA THR A 245 3.05 17.44 -5.64
C THR A 245 3.37 18.72 -4.87
N ASP A 246 2.34 19.47 -4.47
CA ASP A 246 2.46 20.59 -3.55
C ASP A 246 2.58 20.06 -2.11
N LEU A 247 3.69 20.36 -1.43
CA LEU A 247 3.97 19.93 -0.06
C LEU A 247 3.54 20.97 0.99
N GLY A 248 3.28 22.22 0.57
CA GLY A 248 2.87 23.32 1.44
C GLY A 248 3.72 24.57 1.28
N VAL A 249 3.61 25.48 2.26
CA VAL A 249 4.34 26.76 2.28
C VAL A 249 5.30 26.78 3.45
N ALA A 250 6.57 27.09 3.19
CA ALA A 250 7.58 27.35 4.20
C ALA A 250 7.36 28.78 4.77
N SER A 251 7.19 28.88 6.09
CA SER A 251 7.03 30.18 6.77
C SER A 251 7.61 30.13 8.17
N ALA A 252 8.58 30.98 8.48
CA ALA A 252 8.99 31.24 9.85
C ALA A 252 7.86 32.00 10.61
N PRO A 253 7.59 31.76 11.91
CA PRO A 253 8.23 30.84 12.85
C PRO A 253 7.48 29.49 13.04
N GLN A 254 6.38 29.28 12.32
CA GLN A 254 5.68 28.00 12.28
C GLN A 254 6.17 27.21 11.08
N TRP A 255 7.38 26.67 11.23
CA TRP A 255 8.15 25.99 10.19
C TRP A 255 7.29 24.91 9.51
N VAL A 256 6.77 25.33 8.36
CA VAL A 256 5.89 24.64 7.42
C VAL A 256 4.53 24.21 7.98
N ARG A 257 3.46 24.77 7.41
CA ARG A 257 2.10 24.23 7.55
C ARG A 257 1.92 23.03 6.62
N LEU A 258 2.67 21.96 6.90
CA LEU A 258 2.61 20.72 6.13
C LEU A 258 1.25 20.05 6.29
N SER A 259 0.77 19.47 5.19
CA SER A 259 -0.29 18.46 5.28
C SER A 259 0.15 17.38 6.28
N PRO A 260 -0.67 17.03 7.29
CA PRO A 260 -0.38 16.02 8.31
C PRO A 260 0.20 14.68 7.81
N GLU A 261 -0.09 14.37 6.54
CA GLU A 261 0.37 13.19 5.83
C GLU A 261 1.88 13.04 5.62
N PHE A 262 2.62 14.14 5.75
CA PHE A 262 4.07 14.21 5.49
C PHE A 262 4.92 14.23 6.77
N TRP A 263 4.29 14.34 7.94
CA TRP A 263 5.03 14.61 9.16
C TRP A 263 4.68 13.82 10.40
N SER A 264 3.53 13.16 10.38
CA SER A 264 3.07 12.38 11.51
C SER A 264 3.34 10.91 11.24
N GLU A 265 4.08 10.23 12.13
CA GLU A 265 4.21 8.76 12.10
C GLU A 265 2.85 8.05 12.09
N LYS A 266 1.80 8.69 12.63
CA LYS A 266 0.43 8.16 12.57
C LYS A 266 -0.08 8.02 11.14
N TYR A 267 0.52 8.70 10.16
CA TYR A 267 0.18 8.61 8.74
C TYR A 267 0.96 7.54 7.97
N LEU A 268 1.98 6.93 8.59
CA LEU A 268 2.70 5.75 8.10
C LEU A 268 2.23 4.47 8.81
N LYS A 269 1.67 4.58 10.01
CA LYS A 269 1.18 3.43 10.79
C LYS A 269 -0.17 2.92 10.23
N GLU A 270 -0.24 1.60 10.10
CA GLU A 270 -1.50 0.90 9.85
C GLU A 270 -2.47 1.11 11.03
N PRO A 271 -3.79 1.07 10.79
CA PRO A 271 -4.77 1.17 11.87
C PRO A 271 -4.59 0.06 12.90
N GLU A 272 -4.77 0.35 14.19
CA GLU A 272 -4.65 -0.67 15.22
C GLU A 272 -5.72 -1.77 15.06
N VAL A 273 -5.28 -3.03 15.14
CA VAL A 273 -6.19 -4.18 15.11
C VAL A 273 -6.74 -4.46 16.51
N VAL A 274 -7.97 -4.01 16.75
CA VAL A 274 -8.77 -4.38 17.91
C VAL A 274 -9.49 -5.69 17.61
N ILE A 275 -9.17 -6.75 18.36
CA ILE A 275 -9.90 -8.03 18.27
C ILE A 275 -11.11 -7.94 19.18
N GLY A 276 -12.31 -7.88 18.60
CA GLY A 276 -13.57 -7.89 19.35
C GLY A 276 -13.65 -9.05 20.36
N ASN A 277 -14.44 -8.87 21.42
CA ASN A 277 -14.81 -10.01 22.27
C ASN A 277 -15.85 -10.84 21.50
N GLY A 278 -15.62 -12.14 21.36
CA GLY A 278 -16.58 -13.03 20.71
C GLY A 278 -17.90 -13.05 21.47
N THR A 279 -19.02 -12.77 20.78
CA THR A 279 -20.38 -12.99 21.31
C THR A 279 -20.80 -14.46 21.23
N ASN A 280 -21.81 -14.77 22.04
CA ASN A 280 -22.12 -16.04 22.70
C ASN A 280 -22.25 -17.31 21.83
N ILE A 281 -21.82 -18.43 22.42
CA ILE A 281 -22.00 -19.82 21.96
C ILE A 281 -23.51 -20.24 21.94
N GLU A 282 -24.42 -19.37 22.40
CA GLU A 282 -25.83 -19.64 22.71
C GLU A 282 -26.68 -20.19 21.54
N ASN A 283 -26.31 -19.96 20.27
CA ASN A 283 -27.06 -20.47 19.10
C ASN A 283 -26.55 -21.82 18.56
N LEU A 284 -26.11 -22.72 19.44
CA LEU A 284 -25.64 -24.08 19.09
C LEU A 284 -26.68 -24.90 18.30
N HIS A 285 -27.97 -24.72 18.57
CA HIS A 285 -29.04 -25.46 17.89
C HIS A 285 -29.10 -25.13 16.40
N ILE A 286 -28.90 -23.85 16.02
CA ILE A 286 -28.85 -23.43 14.61
C ILE A 286 -27.62 -24.02 13.92
N LYS A 287 -26.47 -24.09 14.62
CA LYS A 287 -25.22 -24.64 14.05
C LYS A 287 -25.31 -26.12 13.69
N LYS A 288 -26.21 -26.91 14.32
CA LYS A 288 -26.48 -28.29 13.90
C LYS A 288 -27.05 -28.35 12.48
N THR A 289 -27.74 -27.32 12.02
CA THR A 289 -28.19 -27.22 10.63
C THR A 289 -27.04 -26.89 9.67
N PHE A 290 -25.86 -26.49 10.15
CA PHE A 290 -24.72 -26.16 9.28
C PHE A 290 -23.80 -27.34 9.02
N ILE A 291 -23.94 -28.45 9.75
CA ILE A 291 -23.18 -29.67 9.54
C ILE A 291 -24.01 -30.69 8.76
N VAL A 292 -23.32 -31.59 8.07
CA VAL A 292 -23.91 -32.70 7.34
C VAL A 292 -23.20 -34.01 7.70
N LYS A 293 -23.90 -35.12 7.58
CA LYS A 293 -23.32 -36.45 7.64
C LYS A 293 -23.12 -36.96 6.22
N LEU A 294 -21.93 -37.47 5.95
CA LEU A 294 -21.57 -38.09 4.69
C LEU A 294 -21.59 -39.61 4.87
N THR A 295 -22.20 -40.32 3.94
CA THR A 295 -22.17 -41.79 3.85
C THR A 295 -21.64 -42.17 2.47
N PHE A 296 -20.68 -43.09 2.42
CA PHE A 296 -20.01 -43.45 1.18
C PHE A 296 -19.30 -44.81 1.28
N ASN A 297 -18.87 -45.35 0.15
CA ASN A 297 -18.16 -46.63 0.06
C ASN A 297 -16.70 -46.43 -0.34
N GLN A 298 -15.80 -46.90 0.53
CA GLN A 298 -14.36 -47.07 0.27
C GLN A 298 -13.91 -48.44 0.79
N PRO A 299 -13.77 -49.41 -0.12
CA PRO A 299 -14.11 -50.85 0.00
C PRO A 299 -15.25 -51.31 0.93
N THR A 300 -15.47 -50.65 2.05
CA THR A 300 -16.56 -50.88 3.00
C THR A 300 -17.39 -49.61 3.17
N ALA A 301 -18.58 -49.74 3.79
CA ALA A 301 -19.38 -48.59 4.16
C ALA A 301 -18.63 -47.72 5.18
N CYS A 302 -18.52 -46.44 4.89
CA CYS A 302 -17.82 -45.43 5.68
C CYS A 302 -18.75 -44.24 5.94
N SER A 303 -18.45 -43.50 7.01
CA SER A 303 -19.13 -42.27 7.38
C SER A 303 -18.12 -41.17 7.68
N GLY A 304 -18.54 -39.94 7.40
CA GLY A 304 -17.80 -38.73 7.72
C GLY A 304 -18.74 -37.56 7.99
N THR A 305 -18.16 -36.39 8.21
CA THR A 305 -18.85 -35.12 8.40
C THR A 305 -18.45 -34.15 7.28
N GLY A 306 -19.37 -33.25 6.94
CA GLY A 306 -19.05 -32.02 6.20
C GLY A 306 -19.78 -30.84 6.82
N PHE A 307 -19.57 -29.64 6.30
CA PHE A 307 -20.30 -28.47 6.74
C PHE A 307 -20.52 -27.45 5.64
N PHE A 308 -21.66 -26.78 5.70
CA PHE A 308 -21.97 -25.67 4.82
C PHE A 308 -21.10 -24.45 5.16
N VAL A 309 -20.66 -23.74 4.14
CA VAL A 309 -20.05 -22.42 4.27
C VAL A 309 -20.91 -21.37 3.57
N ASN A 310 -21.11 -20.24 4.24
CA ASN A 310 -21.86 -19.15 3.63
C ASN A 310 -20.93 -18.30 2.77
N ILE A 311 -21.07 -18.37 1.45
CA ILE A 311 -20.40 -17.47 0.51
C ILE A 311 -21.45 -16.96 -0.49
N PRO A 312 -21.84 -15.68 -0.43
CA PRO A 312 -22.77 -15.14 -1.40
C PRO A 312 -22.13 -15.08 -2.77
N ARG A 313 -22.96 -15.20 -3.80
CA ARG A 313 -22.52 -14.81 -5.14
C ARG A 313 -22.34 -13.30 -5.20
N PRO A 314 -21.31 -12.83 -5.92
CA PRO A 314 -21.31 -11.46 -6.39
C PRO A 314 -22.59 -11.20 -7.19
N ASN A 315 -23.20 -10.02 -7.07
CA ASN A 315 -24.33 -9.64 -7.92
C ASN A 315 -23.89 -9.61 -9.40
N VAL A 316 -24.00 -10.73 -10.10
CA VAL A 316 -23.60 -10.86 -11.50
C VAL A 316 -24.57 -10.08 -12.39
N GLU A 317 -24.02 -9.61 -13.50
CA GLU A 317 -24.65 -8.71 -14.47
C GLU A 317 -26.05 -9.15 -14.94
N GLY A 318 -27.00 -8.22 -14.88
CA GLY A 318 -28.16 -8.22 -15.78
C GLY A 318 -29.45 -8.86 -15.28
N ASP A 319 -29.41 -9.81 -14.34
CA ASP A 319 -30.64 -10.52 -13.96
C ASP A 319 -31.28 -10.00 -12.65
N LYS A 320 -32.32 -9.18 -12.80
CA LYS A 320 -33.11 -8.67 -11.65
C LYS A 320 -33.81 -9.80 -10.87
N LYS A 321 -33.87 -11.03 -11.41
CA LYS A 321 -34.55 -12.18 -10.84
C LYS A 321 -33.65 -13.15 -10.03
N GLU A 322 -32.33 -13.11 -10.19
CA GLU A 322 -31.40 -14.02 -9.47
C GLU A 322 -30.95 -13.50 -8.09
N ARG A 323 -31.56 -12.42 -7.59
CA ARG A 323 -31.09 -11.65 -6.42
C ARG A 323 -31.06 -12.37 -5.06
N THR A 324 -31.36 -13.66 -4.98
CA THR A 324 -31.54 -14.36 -3.69
C THR A 324 -31.08 -15.81 -3.68
N MET A 325 -30.27 -16.27 -4.64
CA MET A 325 -29.80 -17.67 -4.65
C MET A 325 -28.33 -17.77 -4.21
N PHE A 326 -28.09 -18.60 -3.19
CA PHE A 326 -26.78 -18.87 -2.60
C PHE A 326 -26.30 -20.24 -3.05
N PRO A 327 -25.04 -20.39 -3.49
CA PRO A 327 -24.49 -21.69 -3.81
C PRO A 327 -24.42 -22.54 -2.53
N ARG A 328 -24.90 -23.77 -2.61
CA ARG A 328 -24.70 -24.77 -1.56
C ARG A 328 -23.31 -25.34 -1.66
N ILE A 329 -22.44 -24.88 -0.78
CA ILE A 329 -21.04 -25.31 -0.71
C ILE A 329 -20.83 -26.05 0.59
N ILE A 330 -20.31 -27.28 0.48
CA ILE A 330 -19.94 -28.09 1.64
C ILE A 330 -18.43 -28.29 1.62
N LEU A 331 -17.75 -27.99 2.73
CA LEU A 331 -16.36 -28.37 2.96
C LEU A 331 -16.30 -29.68 3.74
N THR A 332 -15.31 -30.52 3.44
CA THR A 332 -15.04 -31.78 4.15
C THR A 332 -13.57 -32.20 3.99
N ALA A 333 -13.15 -33.23 4.71
CA ALA A 333 -11.82 -33.82 4.55
C ALA A 333 -11.73 -34.56 3.20
N ALA A 334 -10.60 -34.44 2.51
CA ALA A 334 -10.41 -35.06 1.19
C ALA A 334 -10.52 -36.59 1.26
N HIS A 335 -10.05 -37.21 2.33
CA HIS A 335 -10.16 -38.67 2.48
C HIS A 335 -11.60 -39.19 2.58
N ASN A 336 -12.60 -38.32 2.82
CA ASN A 336 -14.01 -38.70 2.70
C ASN A 336 -14.44 -38.83 1.22
N LEU A 337 -13.70 -38.21 0.30
CA LEU A 337 -14.03 -38.10 -1.12
C LEU A 337 -13.16 -39.01 -2.00
N ILE A 338 -11.94 -39.34 -1.56
CA ILE A 338 -11.00 -40.22 -2.27
C ILE A 338 -10.30 -41.16 -1.28
N GLY A 339 -10.20 -42.45 -1.65
CA GLY A 339 -9.49 -43.45 -0.86
C GLY A 339 -7.97 -43.41 -1.06
N ASN A 340 -7.23 -44.10 -0.18
CA ASN A 340 -5.78 -44.27 -0.31
C ASN A 340 -5.36 -45.02 -1.59
N ASP A 341 -6.30 -45.72 -2.23
CA ASP A 341 -6.15 -46.39 -3.52
C ASP A 341 -6.37 -45.46 -4.73
N LYS A 342 -6.53 -44.15 -4.48
CA LYS A 342 -6.82 -43.09 -5.45
C LYS A 342 -8.17 -43.26 -6.15
N GLN A 343 -9.04 -44.13 -5.66
CA GLN A 343 -10.40 -44.25 -6.18
C GLN A 343 -11.31 -43.27 -5.46
N LEU A 344 -12.16 -42.58 -6.23
CA LEU A 344 -13.21 -41.74 -5.65
C LEU A 344 -14.17 -42.59 -4.82
N SER A 345 -14.65 -42.02 -3.72
CA SER A 345 -15.72 -42.57 -2.90
C SER A 345 -16.95 -42.85 -3.75
N ARG A 346 -17.54 -44.04 -3.61
CA ARG A 346 -18.75 -44.43 -4.34
C ARG A 346 -19.99 -44.21 -3.50
N ASP A 347 -21.12 -44.00 -4.18
CA ASP A 347 -22.44 -43.85 -3.55
C ASP A 347 -22.48 -42.77 -2.46
N LEU A 348 -21.79 -41.64 -2.70
CA LEU A 348 -21.71 -40.54 -1.75
C LEU A 348 -23.09 -39.90 -1.56
N GLU A 349 -23.60 -39.99 -0.34
CA GLU A 349 -24.86 -39.39 0.10
C GLU A 349 -24.62 -38.41 1.26
N ILE A 350 -25.42 -37.34 1.26
CA ILE A 350 -25.39 -36.28 2.26
C ILE A 350 -26.70 -36.33 3.02
N GLU A 351 -26.63 -36.54 4.33
CA GLU A 351 -27.74 -36.38 5.26
C GLU A 351 -27.62 -35.02 5.98
N TYR A 352 -28.66 -34.20 5.96
CA TYR A 352 -28.64 -32.86 6.58
C TYR A 352 -29.99 -32.47 7.19
N CYS A 353 -29.93 -31.65 8.25
CA CYS A 353 -31.11 -31.18 8.98
C CYS A 353 -31.57 -29.80 8.48
N VAL A 354 -32.87 -29.57 8.32
CA VAL A 354 -33.44 -28.24 8.05
C VAL A 354 -34.34 -27.83 9.21
N ALA A 355 -34.27 -26.56 9.63
CA ALA A 355 -35.17 -26.01 10.64
C ALA A 355 -36.56 -25.79 10.03
N ASN A 356 -37.63 -26.24 10.71
CA ASN A 356 -39.00 -25.94 10.30
C ASN A 356 -39.42 -24.56 10.81
N ASP A 357 -39.71 -23.62 9.91
CA ASP A 357 -40.16 -22.26 10.24
C ASP A 357 -41.56 -22.15 10.90
N ARG A 358 -42.25 -23.27 11.15
CA ARG A 358 -43.69 -23.27 11.49
C ARG A 358 -44.06 -23.45 12.95
N ASP A 359 -43.14 -23.82 13.83
CA ASP A 359 -43.42 -23.96 15.26
C ASP A 359 -42.19 -23.55 16.08
N ASP A 360 -42.38 -22.80 17.17
CA ASP A 360 -41.37 -22.46 18.19
C ASP A 360 -40.77 -23.70 18.92
N LYS A 361 -40.94 -24.90 18.35
CA LYS A 361 -40.35 -26.16 18.82
C LYS A 361 -39.34 -26.64 17.79
N GLU A 362 -38.15 -26.97 18.31
CA GLU A 362 -36.97 -27.55 17.64
C GLU A 362 -37.29 -28.83 16.81
N SER A 363 -38.05 -28.71 15.73
CA SER A 363 -38.32 -29.80 14.80
C SER A 363 -37.39 -29.67 13.60
N PHE A 364 -36.51 -30.66 13.46
CA PHE A 364 -35.58 -30.77 12.33
C PHE A 364 -36.11 -31.81 11.35
N ALA A 365 -36.20 -31.48 10.08
CA ALA A 365 -36.44 -32.45 9.02
C ALA A 365 -35.09 -32.96 8.49
N ASN A 366 -34.89 -34.27 8.51
CA ASN A 366 -33.74 -34.91 7.87
C ASN A 366 -34.01 -35.02 6.37
N ASN A 367 -33.09 -34.48 5.58
CA ASN A 367 -33.08 -34.62 4.13
C ASN A 367 -31.84 -35.40 3.70
N THR A 368 -31.96 -36.11 2.58
CA THR A 368 -30.86 -36.85 1.97
C THR A 368 -30.68 -36.40 0.52
N MET A 369 -29.42 -36.27 0.09
CA MET A 369 -29.06 -35.90 -1.27
C MET A 369 -27.94 -36.80 -1.79
N LYS A 370 -28.04 -37.23 -3.06
CA LYS A 370 -26.97 -37.94 -3.75
C LYS A 370 -26.00 -36.94 -4.39
N VAL A 371 -24.71 -37.24 -4.31
CA VAL A 371 -23.65 -36.43 -4.90
C VAL A 371 -23.13 -37.10 -6.16
N THR A 372 -22.98 -36.34 -7.23
CA THR A 372 -22.39 -36.81 -8.50
C THR A 372 -20.93 -36.38 -8.61
N ASN A 373 -20.13 -37.10 -9.41
CA ASN A 373 -18.68 -36.86 -9.50
C ASN A 373 -18.30 -35.45 -9.97
N ASP A 374 -19.13 -34.81 -10.80
CA ASP A 374 -18.94 -33.44 -11.27
C ASP A 374 -19.15 -32.37 -10.18
N GLN A 375 -19.74 -32.76 -9.04
CA GLN A 375 -19.92 -31.90 -7.88
C GLN A 375 -18.78 -32.02 -6.88
N ILE A 376 -17.83 -32.93 -7.08
CA ILE A 376 -16.75 -33.25 -6.15
C ILE A 376 -15.45 -32.57 -6.58
N PHE A 377 -14.88 -31.76 -5.70
CA PHE A 377 -13.59 -31.09 -5.90
C PHE A 377 -12.66 -31.46 -4.75
N ILE A 378 -11.42 -31.85 -5.08
CA ILE A 378 -10.43 -32.36 -4.14
C ILE A 378 -9.11 -31.65 -4.43
N SER A 379 -8.35 -31.29 -3.39
CA SER A 379 -7.00 -30.79 -3.57
C SER A 379 -6.19 -31.71 -4.50
N GLU A 380 -5.67 -31.17 -5.61
CA GLU A 380 -4.88 -31.96 -6.57
C GLU A 380 -3.66 -32.59 -5.89
N LYS A 381 -3.00 -31.86 -4.98
CA LYS A 381 -1.88 -32.39 -4.19
C LYS A 381 -2.27 -33.59 -3.34
N TYR A 382 -3.47 -33.60 -2.76
CA TYR A 382 -3.96 -34.73 -1.97
C TYR A 382 -4.38 -35.90 -2.85
N LYS A 383 -5.09 -35.60 -3.95
CA LYS A 383 -5.53 -36.58 -4.95
C LYS A 383 -4.34 -37.34 -5.57
N ASP A 384 -3.22 -36.67 -5.78
CA ASP A 384 -1.98 -37.27 -6.28
C ASP A 384 -1.33 -38.22 -5.28
N ASN A 385 -1.45 -37.94 -3.98
CA ASN A 385 -0.78 -38.69 -2.93
C ASN A 385 -1.64 -38.71 -1.63
N PRO A 386 -2.76 -39.48 -1.62
CA PRO A 386 -3.68 -39.50 -0.50
C PRO A 386 -3.06 -40.21 0.71
N GLY A 387 -3.32 -39.67 1.90
CA GLY A 387 -2.92 -40.27 3.17
C GLY A 387 -2.45 -39.25 4.22
N PRO A 388 -2.14 -39.73 5.45
CA PRO A 388 -1.83 -38.87 6.59
C PRO A 388 -0.55 -38.04 6.45
N HIS A 389 0.40 -38.46 5.60
CA HIS A 389 1.63 -37.70 5.29
C HIS A 389 1.36 -36.43 4.49
N ASN A 390 0.17 -36.29 3.93
CA ASN A 390 -0.26 -35.17 3.11
C ASN A 390 -1.44 -34.41 3.75
N SER A 391 -1.55 -34.48 5.07
CA SER A 391 -2.68 -33.97 5.85
C SER A 391 -2.94 -32.48 5.67
N MET A 392 -1.91 -31.66 5.40
CA MET A 392 -2.07 -30.23 5.07
C MET A 392 -2.87 -29.96 3.77
N HIS A 393 -3.05 -30.98 2.93
CA HIS A 393 -3.83 -30.92 1.70
C HIS A 393 -5.11 -31.77 1.80
N ASP A 394 -5.41 -32.35 2.95
CA ASP A 394 -6.58 -33.20 3.19
C ASP A 394 -7.87 -32.37 3.33
N TRP A 395 -8.26 -31.75 2.22
CA TRP A 395 -9.46 -30.94 2.08
C TRP A 395 -10.10 -31.16 0.71
N GLY A 396 -11.42 -31.08 0.68
CA GLY A 396 -12.22 -31.05 -0.53
C GLY A 396 -13.53 -30.31 -0.31
N PHE A 397 -14.23 -30.02 -1.40
CA PHE A 397 -15.49 -29.31 -1.35
C PHE A 397 -16.49 -29.82 -2.38
N LEU A 398 -17.77 -29.61 -2.07
CA LEU A 398 -18.89 -30.00 -2.90
C LEU A 398 -19.69 -28.77 -3.33
N ILE A 399 -20.13 -28.72 -4.59
CA ILE A 399 -21.02 -27.67 -5.12
C ILE A 399 -22.35 -28.31 -5.53
N LEU A 400 -23.41 -28.10 -4.76
CA LEU A 400 -24.66 -28.89 -4.80
C LEU A 400 -25.87 -28.13 -5.37
N GLY A 401 -25.62 -27.10 -6.17
CA GLY A 401 -26.66 -26.20 -6.69
C GLY A 401 -26.90 -25.00 -5.76
N GLU A 402 -28.12 -24.46 -5.75
CA GLU A 402 -28.44 -23.19 -5.11
C GLU A 402 -29.62 -23.28 -4.12
N GLU A 403 -29.64 -22.39 -3.13
CA GLU A 403 -30.70 -22.23 -2.13
C GLU A 403 -31.10 -20.76 -1.91
N PRO A 404 -32.37 -20.48 -1.55
CA PRO A 404 -32.87 -19.11 -1.38
C PRO A 404 -32.35 -18.41 -0.12
N TYR A 405 -31.74 -19.15 0.81
CA TYR A 405 -31.25 -18.63 2.07
C TYR A 405 -29.80 -19.07 2.29
N PRO A 406 -28.94 -18.17 2.78
CA PRO A 406 -27.59 -18.55 3.14
C PRO A 406 -27.63 -19.49 4.34
N ARG A 407 -26.78 -20.50 4.27
CA ARG A 407 -26.67 -21.55 5.27
C ARG A 407 -25.20 -21.88 5.42
N GLY A 408 -24.74 -21.97 6.66
CA GLY A 408 -23.38 -22.41 6.94
C GLY A 408 -22.59 -21.45 7.81
N PHE A 409 -21.35 -21.86 8.06
CA PHE A 409 -20.41 -21.09 8.84
C PHE A 409 -19.86 -19.89 8.06
N GLY A 410 -19.41 -18.88 8.81
CA GLY A 410 -18.65 -17.76 8.24
C GLY A 410 -17.21 -18.18 7.92
N LEU A 411 -16.62 -17.48 6.95
CA LEU A 411 -15.22 -17.62 6.54
C LEU A 411 -14.50 -16.28 6.69
N SER A 412 -13.21 -16.32 6.97
CA SER A 412 -12.36 -15.13 7.02
C SER A 412 -11.04 -15.37 6.29
N LEU A 413 -10.84 -14.62 5.21
CA LEU A 413 -9.60 -14.58 4.45
C LEU A 413 -8.41 -14.12 5.30
N LEU A 414 -8.66 -13.33 6.35
CA LEU A 414 -7.64 -12.92 7.33
C LEU A 414 -7.00 -14.12 8.05
N PHE A 415 -7.69 -15.25 8.11
CA PHE A 415 -7.18 -16.49 8.71
C PHE A 415 -6.59 -17.46 7.69
N SER A 416 -6.71 -17.16 6.39
CA SER A 416 -6.33 -18.09 5.33
C SER A 416 -4.94 -17.84 4.75
N LEU A 417 -4.37 -16.67 4.99
CA LEU A 417 -3.00 -16.32 4.58
C LEU A 417 -1.96 -16.75 5.61
N THR A 418 -0.90 -17.41 5.15
CA THR A 418 0.09 -18.09 5.99
C THR A 418 1.39 -17.29 6.22
N ASP A 419 1.60 -16.25 5.43
CA ASP A 419 2.90 -15.55 5.35
C ASP A 419 3.29 -14.83 6.65
N GLN A 420 2.33 -14.61 7.54
CA GLN A 420 2.55 -13.98 8.84
C GLN A 420 2.36 -14.92 10.03
N ASP A 421 2.11 -16.23 9.82
CA ASP A 421 1.70 -17.15 10.89
C ASP A 421 2.66 -17.20 12.09
N MET A 422 3.96 -17.12 11.80
CA MET A 422 5.01 -17.18 12.82
C MET A 422 5.33 -15.81 13.43
N SER A 423 4.82 -14.73 12.84
CA SER A 423 5.02 -13.37 13.35
C SER A 423 4.09 -13.06 14.52
N GLU A 424 4.48 -12.11 15.38
CA GLU A 424 3.60 -11.56 16.42
C GLU A 424 2.39 -10.82 15.83
N ARG A 425 2.43 -10.48 14.53
CA ARG A 425 1.34 -9.85 13.80
C ARG A 425 0.25 -10.82 13.37
N SER A 426 0.45 -12.15 13.49
CA SER A 426 -0.55 -13.15 13.11
C SER A 426 -1.87 -12.95 13.86
N LEU A 427 -2.90 -12.53 13.12
CA LEU A 427 -4.23 -12.35 13.68
C LEU A 427 -4.81 -13.69 14.17
N LEU A 428 -4.63 -14.76 13.39
CA LEU A 428 -5.10 -16.10 13.77
C LEU A 428 -4.48 -16.56 15.09
N ARG A 429 -3.16 -16.36 15.27
CA ARG A 429 -2.47 -16.70 16.52
C ARG A 429 -3.03 -15.93 17.71
N ARG A 430 -3.24 -14.62 17.56
CA ARG A 430 -3.85 -13.78 18.62
C ARG A 430 -5.28 -14.23 18.94
N VAL A 431 -6.07 -14.62 17.92
CA VAL A 431 -7.44 -15.14 18.09
C VAL A 431 -7.44 -16.49 18.81
N LEU A 432 -6.54 -17.42 18.47
CA LEU A 432 -6.40 -18.73 19.11
C LEU A 432 -5.89 -18.64 20.56
N GLN A 433 -5.05 -17.65 20.87
CA GLN A 433 -4.62 -17.40 22.26
C GLN A 433 -5.75 -16.84 23.11
N LYS A 434 -6.61 -16.01 22.53
CA LYS A 434 -7.75 -15.40 23.23
C LYS A 434 -8.95 -16.35 23.33
N ASN A 435 -9.15 -17.21 22.33
CA ASN A 435 -10.32 -18.08 22.21
C ASN A 435 -9.88 -19.53 21.91
N GLY A 436 -10.53 -20.50 22.57
CA GLY A 436 -10.40 -21.90 22.18
C GLY A 436 -11.03 -22.18 20.80
N VAL A 437 -10.64 -23.29 20.19
CA VAL A 437 -11.32 -23.81 19.00
C VAL A 437 -12.50 -24.67 19.41
N HIS A 438 -13.48 -24.76 18.53
CA HIS A 438 -14.66 -25.60 18.67
C HIS A 438 -14.78 -26.53 17.47
N ILE A 439 -15.16 -27.78 17.71
CA ILE A 439 -15.48 -28.78 16.70
C ILE A 439 -16.90 -29.26 16.93
N LEU A 440 -17.66 -29.40 15.84
CA LEU A 440 -19.02 -29.92 15.85
C LEU A 440 -19.17 -30.93 14.69
N GLY A 441 -19.51 -32.18 14.98
CA GLY A 441 -19.65 -33.20 13.93
C GLY A 441 -20.48 -34.41 14.29
N HIS A 442 -20.72 -35.28 13.31
CA HIS A 442 -21.45 -36.53 13.48
C HIS A 442 -20.49 -37.66 13.86
N SER A 443 -20.77 -38.37 14.96
CA SER A 443 -20.00 -39.56 15.34
C SER A 443 -20.62 -40.84 14.78
N ASP A 444 -19.82 -41.91 14.66
CA ASP A 444 -20.32 -43.23 14.24
C ASP A 444 -21.39 -43.79 15.21
N ALA A 445 -21.45 -43.27 16.44
CA ALA A 445 -22.47 -43.64 17.44
C ALA A 445 -23.85 -42.99 17.16
N GLY A 446 -23.97 -42.12 16.15
CA GLY A 446 -25.22 -41.47 15.75
C GLY A 446 -25.51 -40.14 16.44
N ASP A 447 -24.72 -39.76 17.46
CA ASP A 447 -24.89 -38.49 18.18
C ASP A 447 -23.99 -37.38 17.58
N ASN A 448 -24.52 -36.15 17.60
CA ASN A 448 -23.75 -34.93 17.34
C ASN A 448 -22.81 -34.65 18.52
N GLN A 449 -21.52 -34.56 18.23
CA GLN A 449 -20.50 -34.28 19.23
C GLN A 449 -20.01 -32.84 19.09
N ILE A 450 -20.01 -32.10 20.19
CA ILE A 450 -19.39 -30.78 20.29
C ILE A 450 -18.26 -30.88 21.29
N THR A 451 -17.05 -30.51 20.86
CA THR A 451 -15.90 -30.39 21.75
C THR A 451 -15.16 -29.10 21.50
N SER A 452 -14.38 -28.69 22.49
CA SER A 452 -13.62 -27.45 22.45
C SER A 452 -12.35 -27.60 23.25
N GLY A 453 -11.33 -26.83 22.87
CA GLY A 453 -10.07 -26.82 23.58
C GLY A 453 -9.13 -25.75 23.04
N PRO A 454 -7.96 -25.57 23.69
CA PRO A 454 -6.94 -24.68 23.17
C PRO A 454 -6.45 -25.19 21.80
N GLY A 455 -6.23 -24.26 20.88
CA GLY A 455 -5.69 -24.53 19.56
C GLY A 455 -4.39 -23.77 19.31
N ILE A 456 -3.51 -24.34 18.49
CA ILE A 456 -2.27 -23.72 18.05
C ILE A 456 -2.06 -23.96 16.55
N ILE A 457 -1.33 -23.06 15.92
CA ILE A 457 -0.80 -23.29 14.57
C ILE A 457 0.41 -24.20 14.74
N SER A 458 0.36 -25.41 14.16
CA SER A 458 1.43 -26.42 14.30
C SER A 458 2.49 -26.28 13.22
N THR A 459 2.05 -26.28 11.97
CA THR A 459 2.86 -26.16 10.76
C THR A 459 2.10 -25.33 9.72
N THR A 460 2.78 -24.90 8.66
CA THR A 460 2.16 -24.16 7.56
C THR A 460 1.04 -24.99 6.92
N GLY A 461 -0.22 -24.57 7.12
CA GLY A 461 -1.39 -25.25 6.57
C GLY A 461 -2.15 -26.18 7.53
N GLU A 462 -1.74 -26.30 8.80
CA GLU A 462 -2.44 -27.14 9.79
C GLU A 462 -2.67 -26.43 11.13
N ILE A 463 -3.73 -26.85 11.82
CA ILE A 463 -4.06 -26.42 13.19
C ILE A 463 -4.14 -27.65 14.08
N GLU A 464 -3.46 -27.58 15.23
CA GLU A 464 -3.53 -28.59 16.29
C GLU A 464 -4.37 -28.08 17.45
N TYR A 465 -5.09 -28.98 18.11
CA TYR A 465 -5.91 -28.60 19.25
C TYR A 465 -6.19 -29.76 20.22
N GLU A 466 -6.41 -29.38 21.48
CA GLU A 466 -6.70 -30.30 22.59
C GLU A 466 -8.20 -30.41 22.79
N ALA A 467 -8.88 -31.05 21.83
CA ALA A 467 -10.29 -31.37 21.92
C ALA A 467 -10.50 -32.89 21.79
N GLU A 468 -11.42 -33.43 22.58
CA GLU A 468 -11.79 -34.84 22.48
C GLU A 468 -12.50 -35.10 21.16
N THR A 469 -12.06 -36.12 20.42
CA THR A 469 -12.60 -36.47 19.10
C THR A 469 -12.89 -37.96 19.06
N LYS A 470 -14.00 -38.34 18.42
CA LYS A 470 -14.42 -39.73 18.22
C LYS A 470 -14.37 -40.09 16.74
N LYS A 471 -14.36 -41.38 16.43
CA LYS A 471 -14.47 -41.85 15.05
C LYS A 471 -15.79 -41.36 14.40
N GLY A 472 -15.73 -40.99 13.13
CA GLY A 472 -16.86 -40.49 12.33
C GLY A 472 -16.88 -38.96 12.14
N ILE A 473 -16.21 -38.20 13.03
CA ILE A 473 -16.27 -36.72 12.97
C ILE A 473 -15.30 -36.10 11.94
N SER A 474 -14.58 -36.91 11.16
CA SER A 474 -13.68 -36.40 10.13
C SER A 474 -14.43 -35.50 9.12
N GLY A 475 -13.83 -34.37 8.75
CA GLY A 475 -14.44 -33.35 7.90
C GLY A 475 -15.29 -32.33 8.67
N SER A 476 -15.32 -32.39 10.00
CA SER A 476 -16.03 -31.41 10.83
C SER A 476 -15.41 -30.01 10.76
N PRO A 477 -16.22 -28.94 10.87
CA PRO A 477 -15.72 -27.58 11.00
C PRO A 477 -14.94 -27.40 12.30
N VAL A 478 -13.75 -26.83 12.20
CA VAL A 478 -12.99 -26.27 13.32
C VAL A 478 -13.13 -24.76 13.26
N TRP A 479 -13.81 -24.17 14.25
CA TRP A 479 -14.17 -22.76 14.23
C TRP A 479 -13.81 -22.04 15.53
N VAL A 480 -13.67 -20.72 15.42
CA VAL A 480 -13.41 -19.80 16.53
C VAL A 480 -14.44 -18.67 16.53
N PRO A 481 -14.78 -18.11 17.70
CA PRO A 481 -15.53 -16.87 17.76
C PRO A 481 -14.63 -15.69 17.33
N TYR A 482 -15.02 -14.98 16.29
CA TYR A 482 -14.31 -13.81 15.76
C TYR A 482 -15.31 -12.74 15.31
N GLU A 483 -15.16 -11.49 15.79
CA GLU A 483 -16.09 -10.38 15.54
C GLU A 483 -17.57 -10.74 15.81
N GLY A 484 -17.79 -11.57 16.83
CA GLY A 484 -19.12 -12.06 17.21
C GLY A 484 -19.69 -13.19 16.33
N LEU A 485 -18.87 -13.80 15.48
CA LEU A 485 -19.27 -14.81 14.50
C LEU A 485 -18.57 -16.15 14.74
N ALA A 486 -19.25 -17.24 14.42
CA ALA A 486 -18.61 -18.55 14.29
C ALA A 486 -17.89 -18.63 12.95
N THR A 487 -16.57 -18.43 12.99
CA THR A 487 -15.71 -18.39 11.81
C THR A 487 -14.89 -19.65 11.71
N VAL A 488 -15.04 -20.41 10.63
CA VAL A 488 -14.27 -21.65 10.42
C VAL A 488 -12.85 -21.30 9.98
N ILE A 489 -11.89 -21.99 10.58
CA ILE A 489 -10.46 -21.82 10.33
C ILE A 489 -9.79 -23.10 9.83
N ALA A 490 -10.38 -24.27 10.08
CA ALA A 490 -9.87 -25.56 9.61
C ALA A 490 -10.99 -26.60 9.43
N ILE A 491 -10.64 -27.69 8.76
CA ILE A 491 -11.43 -28.90 8.57
C ILE A 491 -10.76 -29.99 9.42
N HIS A 492 -11.47 -30.57 10.38
CA HIS A 492 -10.92 -31.65 11.20
C HIS A 492 -10.58 -32.85 10.32
N ALA A 493 -9.36 -33.38 10.43
CA ALA A 493 -8.91 -34.49 9.60
C ALA A 493 -8.50 -35.71 10.44
N TYR A 494 -7.74 -35.50 11.52
CA TYR A 494 -7.17 -36.61 12.30
C TYR A 494 -7.37 -36.42 13.80
N GLY A 495 -7.72 -37.50 14.50
CA GLY A 495 -7.72 -37.55 15.96
C GLY A 495 -6.30 -37.57 16.55
N PRO A 496 -6.17 -37.63 17.89
CA PRO A 496 -4.88 -37.59 18.55
C PRO A 496 -4.08 -38.88 18.35
N GLU A 497 -3.03 -38.82 17.52
CA GLU A 497 -2.04 -39.89 17.38
C GLU A 497 -0.79 -39.57 18.20
N ARG A 498 -0.60 -40.28 19.33
CA ARG A 498 0.56 -40.19 20.26
C ARG A 498 0.82 -38.83 20.93
N SER A 499 0.39 -37.70 20.36
CA SER A 499 0.67 -36.32 20.80
C SER A 499 -0.40 -35.68 21.69
N ARG A 500 -1.45 -36.42 22.08
CA ARG A 500 -2.66 -35.92 22.78
C ARG A 500 -3.45 -34.83 22.03
N ARG A 501 -3.08 -34.43 20.81
CA ARG A 501 -3.72 -33.34 20.06
C ARG A 501 -4.36 -33.83 18.76
N SER A 502 -5.59 -33.40 18.53
CA SER A 502 -6.27 -33.56 17.24
C SER A 502 -5.71 -32.56 16.23
N ARG A 503 -5.83 -32.89 14.94
CA ARG A 503 -5.35 -32.06 13.81
C ARG A 503 -6.47 -31.72 12.85
N GLY A 504 -6.43 -30.50 12.33
CA GLY A 504 -7.29 -30.04 11.25
C GLY A 504 -6.50 -29.37 10.13
N THR A 505 -6.91 -29.66 8.90
CA THR A 505 -6.42 -29.02 7.67
C THR A 505 -6.91 -27.58 7.64
N ARG A 506 -6.01 -26.60 7.56
CA ARG A 506 -6.40 -25.18 7.58
C ARG A 506 -7.14 -24.79 6.30
N ILE A 507 -8.13 -23.91 6.44
CA ILE A 507 -8.73 -23.23 5.29
C ILE A 507 -7.72 -22.20 4.77
N SER A 508 -6.86 -22.63 3.86
CA SER A 508 -5.82 -21.81 3.24
C SER A 508 -6.35 -20.91 2.14
N PHE A 509 -5.59 -19.87 1.77
CA PHE A 509 -5.95 -19.01 0.64
C PHE A 509 -5.99 -19.79 -0.67
N GLY A 510 -5.10 -20.77 -0.87
CA GLY A 510 -5.14 -21.66 -2.04
C GLY A 510 -6.45 -22.45 -2.15
N LEU A 511 -6.96 -22.99 -1.03
CA LEU A 511 -8.28 -23.63 -0.99
C LEU A 511 -9.37 -22.63 -1.39
N LEU A 512 -9.38 -21.44 -0.78
CA LEU A 512 -10.39 -20.42 -1.08
C LEU A 512 -10.33 -19.95 -2.54
N GLN A 513 -9.14 -19.77 -3.11
CA GLN A 513 -8.96 -19.42 -4.51
C GLN A 513 -9.55 -20.48 -5.44
N GLU A 514 -9.27 -21.75 -5.19
CA GLU A 514 -9.82 -22.85 -5.98
C GLU A 514 -11.34 -22.90 -5.86
N LEU A 515 -11.87 -22.81 -4.63
CA LEU A 515 -13.30 -22.76 -4.36
C LEU A 515 -13.98 -21.60 -5.09
N TYR A 516 -13.43 -20.39 -4.97
CA TYR A 516 -13.98 -19.18 -5.57
C TYR A 516 -13.91 -19.21 -7.09
N SER A 517 -12.87 -19.79 -7.67
CA SER A 517 -12.74 -20.00 -9.10
C SER A 517 -13.80 -20.98 -9.61
N GLN A 518 -13.90 -22.17 -9.00
CA GLN A 518 -14.86 -23.20 -9.42
C GLN A 518 -16.32 -22.75 -9.24
N ALA A 519 -16.63 -22.08 -8.13
CA ALA A 519 -17.97 -21.59 -7.84
C ALA A 519 -18.30 -20.22 -8.48
N ARG A 520 -17.33 -19.58 -9.17
CA ARG A 520 -17.44 -18.26 -9.80
C ARG A 520 -17.89 -17.15 -8.84
N LEU A 521 -17.24 -17.08 -7.68
CA LEU A 521 -17.60 -16.19 -6.56
C LEU A 521 -16.76 -14.92 -6.46
N VAL A 522 -15.93 -14.64 -7.46
CA VAL A 522 -14.98 -13.51 -7.48
C VAL A 522 -15.16 -12.70 -8.75
N TYR A 523 -15.05 -11.37 -8.64
CA TYR A 523 -14.85 -10.53 -9.80
C TYR A 523 -13.37 -10.51 -10.15
N PHE A 524 -12.97 -11.27 -11.17
CA PHE A 524 -11.58 -11.34 -11.59
C PHE A 524 -11.21 -10.18 -12.52
N SER A 525 -10.01 -9.63 -12.29
CA SER A 525 -9.31 -8.68 -13.17
C SER A 525 -10.19 -7.51 -13.65
N ARG A 526 -10.96 -6.91 -12.73
CA ARG A 526 -11.86 -5.80 -13.05
C ARG A 526 -11.21 -4.45 -12.83
N ALA A 527 -11.52 -3.51 -13.71
CA ALA A 527 -11.26 -2.09 -13.48
C ALA A 527 -12.42 -1.46 -12.71
N LEU A 528 -12.12 -0.48 -11.87
CA LEU A 528 -13.13 0.29 -11.13
C LEU A 528 -13.34 1.65 -11.78
N LYS A 529 -14.45 1.80 -12.51
CA LYS A 529 -14.81 3.04 -13.20
C LYS A 529 -15.86 3.84 -12.44
N ALA A 530 -15.63 5.14 -12.28
CA ALA A 530 -16.60 6.07 -11.71
C ALA A 530 -17.81 6.31 -12.64
N VAL A 531 -19.04 6.32 -12.09
CA VAL A 531 -20.29 6.33 -12.88
C VAL A 531 -21.03 7.68 -12.89
N ARG A 532 -20.91 8.52 -11.84
CA ARG A 532 -21.70 9.76 -11.73
C ARG A 532 -21.06 10.93 -12.48
N VAL A 533 -21.35 11.05 -13.77
CA VAL A 533 -21.10 12.28 -14.55
C VAL A 533 -22.13 13.33 -14.12
N PRO A 534 -21.73 14.51 -13.61
CA PRO A 534 -22.67 15.62 -13.43
C PRO A 534 -23.38 15.89 -14.76
N ILE A 535 -24.70 16.03 -14.74
CA ILE A 535 -25.43 16.58 -15.90
C ILE A 535 -24.80 17.95 -16.18
N PRO A 536 -24.29 18.22 -17.39
CA PRO A 536 -23.63 19.48 -17.66
C PRO A 536 -24.60 20.62 -17.38
N LYS A 537 -24.31 21.41 -16.34
CA LYS A 537 -24.85 22.77 -16.27
C LYS A 537 -24.20 23.53 -17.44
N PRO A 538 -24.93 24.42 -18.13
CA PRO A 538 -24.32 25.30 -19.12
C PRO A 538 -23.12 26.01 -18.48
N GLY A 539 -21.92 25.76 -18.99
CA GLY A 539 -20.67 26.37 -18.50
C GLY A 539 -19.77 25.51 -17.59
N VAL A 540 -20.08 24.23 -17.32
CA VAL A 540 -19.16 23.31 -16.61
C VAL A 540 -18.60 22.27 -17.60
N VAL A 541 -17.27 22.29 -17.81
CA VAL A 541 -16.57 21.69 -18.98
C VAL A 541 -16.07 20.25 -18.76
N ASN A 542 -16.14 19.69 -17.55
CA ASN A 542 -15.43 18.42 -17.28
C ASN A 542 -16.30 17.19 -17.59
N TYR A 543 -16.50 16.89 -18.88
CA TYR A 543 -17.03 15.61 -19.36
C TYR A 543 -15.87 14.66 -19.67
N PHE A 544 -15.78 13.52 -18.98
CA PHE A 544 -14.70 12.53 -19.17
C PHE A 544 -15.18 11.33 -20.02
N PRO A 545 -15.15 11.41 -21.37
CA PRO A 545 -15.72 10.39 -22.26
C PRO A 545 -15.10 9.00 -22.08
N LYS A 546 -13.79 8.93 -21.86
CA LYS A 546 -13.04 7.67 -21.65
C LYS A 546 -13.29 7.06 -20.27
N GLY A 547 -13.78 7.88 -19.34
CA GLY A 547 -14.07 7.50 -17.97
C GLY A 547 -12.92 7.80 -17.01
N VAL A 548 -13.25 7.73 -15.73
CA VAL A 548 -12.34 7.99 -14.62
C VAL A 548 -12.25 6.73 -13.78
N TYR A 549 -11.03 6.32 -13.43
CA TYR A 549 -10.74 5.04 -12.80
C TYR A 549 -9.97 5.22 -11.48
N LEU A 550 -10.19 4.30 -10.54
CA LEU A 550 -9.28 4.13 -9.40
C LEU A 550 -7.98 3.49 -9.90
N HIS A 551 -6.85 4.09 -9.57
CA HIS A 551 -5.54 3.67 -10.07
C HIS A 551 -4.48 3.71 -8.97
N PHE A 552 -3.50 2.82 -9.07
CA PHE A 552 -2.29 2.75 -8.24
C PHE A 552 -1.11 2.79 -9.21
N PRO A 553 -0.34 3.90 -9.25
CA PRO A 553 0.78 4.07 -10.19
C PRO A 553 1.87 3.01 -10.06
N CYS A 554 2.24 2.67 -8.83
CA CYS A 554 3.31 1.73 -8.55
C CYS A 554 3.11 0.96 -7.23
N ILE A 555 4.03 0.04 -6.95
CA ILE A 555 4.08 -0.77 -5.73
C ILE A 555 4.03 0.15 -4.49
N ASN A 556 3.19 -0.19 -3.50
CA ASN A 556 3.02 0.56 -2.25
C ASN A 556 2.57 2.03 -2.40
N SER A 557 2.10 2.41 -3.60
CA SER A 557 1.61 3.76 -3.85
C SER A 557 0.24 4.02 -3.22
N ARG A 558 -0.06 5.30 -3.03
CA ARG A 558 -1.40 5.79 -2.73
C ARG A 558 -2.27 5.68 -3.98
N ALA A 559 -3.54 5.34 -3.78
CA ALA A 559 -4.52 5.40 -4.84
C ALA A 559 -4.64 6.82 -5.41
N LYS A 560 -4.66 6.90 -6.74
CA LYS A 560 -4.91 8.08 -7.54
C LYS A 560 -6.17 7.88 -8.37
N VAL A 561 -6.67 8.97 -8.89
CA VAL A 561 -7.71 9.03 -9.91
C VAL A 561 -7.01 9.14 -11.26
N HIS A 562 -7.36 8.26 -12.20
CA HIS A 562 -6.80 8.28 -13.56
C HIS A 562 -7.90 8.53 -14.59
N TYR A 563 -7.65 9.44 -15.53
CA TYR A 563 -8.45 9.62 -16.73
C TYR A 563 -7.78 8.91 -17.91
N GLY A 564 -8.49 8.00 -18.58
CA GLY A 564 -7.92 7.26 -19.71
C GLY A 564 -8.75 6.08 -20.22
N ASN A 565 -8.22 5.36 -21.21
CA ASN A 565 -8.85 4.18 -21.82
C ASN A 565 -8.57 2.87 -21.06
N ILE A 566 -9.34 1.82 -21.39
CA ILE A 566 -9.17 0.48 -20.82
C ILE A 566 -7.79 -0.09 -21.24
N GLY A 567 -6.94 -0.50 -20.28
CA GLY A 567 -5.63 -1.14 -20.53
C GLY A 567 -4.41 -0.51 -19.85
N LEU A 568 -4.53 0.74 -19.35
CA LEU A 568 -3.47 1.45 -18.62
C LEU A 568 -3.77 1.60 -17.11
N HIS A 569 -4.84 0.99 -16.63
CA HIS A 569 -5.36 1.16 -15.27
C HIS A 569 -5.08 -0.07 -14.40
N THR A 570 -5.17 0.12 -13.09
CA THR A 570 -5.04 -0.96 -12.11
C THR A 570 -6.26 -1.86 -12.15
N THR A 571 -6.02 -3.18 -12.15
CA THR A 571 -7.10 -4.17 -12.11
C THR A 571 -7.14 -4.86 -10.75
N PHE A 572 -8.32 -5.34 -10.38
CA PHE A 572 -8.57 -5.90 -9.06
C PHE A 572 -9.30 -7.22 -9.17
N ASP A 573 -8.86 -8.19 -8.38
CA ASP A 573 -9.72 -9.28 -7.94
C ASP A 573 -10.46 -8.85 -6.69
N ILE A 574 -11.78 -8.97 -6.71
CA ILE A 574 -12.63 -8.57 -5.58
C ILE A 574 -13.18 -9.83 -4.95
N ILE A 575 -12.66 -10.12 -3.77
CA ILE A 575 -12.74 -11.43 -3.15
C ILE A 575 -13.59 -11.34 -1.89
N PRO A 576 -14.58 -12.24 -1.70
CA PRO A 576 -15.25 -12.39 -0.41
C PRO A 576 -14.23 -12.70 0.68
N ALA A 577 -14.14 -11.82 1.68
CA ALA A 577 -13.05 -11.84 2.65
C ALA A 577 -13.53 -12.06 4.09
N LEU A 578 -14.74 -11.61 4.44
CA LEU A 578 -15.40 -11.99 5.68
C LEU A 578 -16.88 -12.27 5.41
N THR A 579 -17.31 -13.50 5.69
CA THR A 579 -18.70 -13.93 5.53
C THR A 579 -19.33 -14.27 6.87
N HIS A 580 -20.63 -14.04 6.99
CA HIS A 580 -21.36 -14.23 8.24
C HIS A 580 -22.26 -15.46 8.18
N PRO A 581 -22.50 -16.17 9.29
CA PRO A 581 -23.47 -17.26 9.33
C PRO A 581 -24.95 -16.81 9.25
N SER A 582 -25.23 -15.51 9.34
CA SER A 582 -26.58 -14.95 9.33
C SER A 582 -27.00 -14.44 7.93
N PRO A 583 -28.26 -14.67 7.50
CA PRO A 583 -28.80 -14.11 6.26
C PRO A 583 -28.90 -12.58 6.22
N SER A 584 -29.01 -11.96 7.38
CA SER A 584 -29.15 -10.50 7.50
C SER A 584 -27.82 -9.75 7.45
N ALA A 585 -26.70 -10.46 7.48
CA ALA A 585 -25.39 -9.85 7.61
C ALA A 585 -24.73 -9.64 6.25
N THR A 586 -24.07 -8.49 6.11
CA THR A 586 -23.35 -8.04 4.91
C THR A 586 -22.05 -8.82 4.75
N VAL A 587 -21.68 -9.14 3.50
CA VAL A 587 -20.37 -9.74 3.22
C VAL A 587 -19.35 -8.66 2.93
N GLN A 588 -18.21 -8.77 3.59
CA GLN A 588 -17.08 -7.89 3.39
C GLN A 588 -16.13 -8.50 2.37
N HIS A 589 -15.58 -7.65 1.53
CA HIS A 589 -14.73 -7.98 0.41
C HIS A 589 -13.35 -7.36 0.61
N ALA A 590 -12.32 -8.01 0.06
CA ALA A 590 -10.98 -7.47 -0.07
C ALA A 590 -10.66 -7.30 -1.56
N PHE A 591 -9.80 -6.32 -1.86
CA PHE A 591 -9.37 -6.01 -3.21
C PHE A 591 -7.92 -6.42 -3.34
N LEU A 592 -7.65 -7.40 -4.20
CA LEU A 592 -6.31 -7.88 -4.55
C LEU A 592 -5.90 -7.23 -5.88
N LEU A 593 -4.76 -6.52 -5.86
CA LEU A 593 -4.22 -5.78 -6.99
C LEU A 593 -3.54 -6.71 -8.00
N HIS A 594 -3.76 -6.46 -9.29
CA HIS A 594 -3.02 -7.07 -10.39
C HIS A 594 -2.32 -5.98 -11.22
N GLU A 595 -1.01 -6.17 -11.44
CA GLU A 595 -0.21 -5.28 -12.29
C GLU A 595 -0.42 -5.57 -13.78
N ALA A 596 -0.38 -4.50 -14.57
CA ALA A 596 -0.28 -4.62 -16.02
C ALA A 596 1.16 -4.98 -16.40
N GLY A 597 1.43 -6.25 -16.72
CA GLY A 597 2.72 -6.71 -17.26
C GLY A 597 3.70 -7.38 -16.28
N GLY A 598 3.25 -7.80 -15.09
CA GLY A 598 4.10 -8.44 -14.08
C GLY A 598 4.61 -9.84 -14.46
N ASN A 599 5.92 -10.05 -14.32
CA ASN A 599 6.59 -11.34 -14.50
C ASN A 599 6.45 -12.20 -13.23
N GLY A 600 5.31 -12.88 -13.05
CA GLY A 600 5.15 -14.18 -12.34
C GLY A 600 5.62 -14.36 -10.88
N ASN A 601 6.32 -13.40 -10.27
CA ASN A 601 6.86 -13.48 -8.90
C ASN A 601 6.19 -12.49 -7.93
N ASP A 602 5.02 -11.95 -8.30
CA ASP A 602 4.38 -10.86 -7.57
C ASP A 602 3.83 -11.31 -6.21
N LYS A 603 4.40 -10.75 -5.14
CA LYS A 603 3.77 -10.74 -3.81
C LYS A 603 2.35 -10.22 -3.95
N MET A 604 1.39 -10.90 -3.31
CA MET A 604 -0.02 -10.46 -3.29
C MET A 604 -0.14 -9.07 -2.67
N ARG A 605 -0.90 -8.18 -3.30
CA ARG A 605 -1.08 -6.81 -2.79
C ARG A 605 -2.54 -6.48 -2.54
N TRP A 606 -2.84 -6.07 -1.32
CA TRP A 606 -4.18 -5.78 -0.85
C TRP A 606 -4.41 -4.28 -0.78
N VAL A 607 -5.61 -3.84 -1.08
CA VAL A 607 -5.99 -2.44 -0.89
C VAL A 607 -6.34 -2.20 0.58
N LEU A 608 -5.62 -1.30 1.23
CA LEU A 608 -5.86 -0.83 2.59
C LEU A 608 -6.68 0.46 2.58
N TRP A 609 -7.79 0.47 3.31
CA TRP A 609 -8.71 1.61 3.42
C TRP A 609 -8.53 2.29 4.78
N ASN A 610 -7.55 3.19 4.89
CA ASN A 610 -7.22 3.83 6.15
C ASN A 610 -8.10 5.07 6.40
N VAL A 611 -9.26 4.84 7.04
CA VAL A 611 -10.24 5.88 7.38
C VAL A 611 -9.65 6.99 8.26
N GLU A 612 -8.73 6.64 9.17
CA GLU A 612 -8.13 7.60 10.11
C GLU A 612 -7.24 8.62 9.39
N THR A 613 -6.50 8.18 8.37
CA THR A 613 -5.60 9.04 7.59
C THR A 613 -6.22 9.52 6.29
N ASN A 614 -7.45 9.12 5.98
CA ASN A 614 -8.14 9.41 4.73
C ASN A 614 -7.34 8.96 3.48
N LYS A 615 -6.64 7.82 3.58
CA LYS A 615 -5.79 7.27 2.52
C LYS A 615 -6.23 5.89 2.07
N VAL A 616 -6.03 5.62 0.79
CA VAL A 616 -6.15 4.29 0.20
C VAL A 616 -4.78 3.93 -0.35
N THR A 617 -4.20 2.81 0.10
CA THR A 617 -2.84 2.39 -0.26
C THR A 617 -2.81 0.90 -0.60
N ALA A 618 -1.82 0.47 -1.37
CA ALA A 618 -1.54 -0.95 -1.56
C ALA A 618 -0.57 -1.44 -0.48
N ILE A 619 -0.82 -2.61 0.11
CA ILE A 619 0.05 -3.27 1.09
C ILE A 619 0.28 -4.75 0.73
N ASP A 620 1.35 -5.36 1.22
CA ASP A 620 1.78 -6.72 0.85
C ASP A 620 1.20 -7.85 1.73
N HIS A 621 0.30 -7.50 2.65
CA HIS A 621 -0.37 -8.43 3.55
C HIS A 621 -1.82 -8.01 3.75
N ILE A 622 -2.67 -8.94 4.19
CA ILE A 622 -4.06 -8.58 4.46
C ILE A 622 -4.20 -7.98 5.86
N HIS A 623 -4.96 -6.90 5.95
CA HIS A 623 -5.27 -6.22 7.21
C HIS A 623 -6.80 -6.14 7.38
N PRO A 624 -7.37 -6.11 8.61
CA PRO A 624 -8.81 -5.89 8.80
C PRO A 624 -9.34 -4.63 8.12
N ALA A 625 -8.52 -3.58 8.04
CA ALA A 625 -8.85 -2.35 7.31
C ALA A 625 -8.78 -2.49 5.77
N CYS A 626 -8.48 -3.68 5.22
CA CYS A 626 -8.68 -4.00 3.80
C CYS A 626 -10.13 -4.42 3.49
N LEU A 627 -10.94 -4.69 4.52
CA LEU A 627 -12.29 -5.21 4.37
C LEU A 627 -13.30 -4.08 4.14
N VAL A 628 -14.12 -4.23 3.10
CA VAL A 628 -15.16 -3.26 2.71
C VAL A 628 -16.44 -3.94 2.31
N GLU A 629 -17.56 -3.25 2.48
CA GLU A 629 -18.86 -3.65 1.97
C GLU A 629 -19.11 -3.03 0.59
N LEU A 630 -19.75 -3.81 -0.29
CA LEU A 630 -20.15 -3.33 -1.61
C LEU A 630 -21.65 -3.03 -1.58
N ILE A 631 -22.01 -1.75 -1.51
CA ILE A 631 -23.42 -1.33 -1.46
C ILE A 631 -23.95 -1.18 -2.89
N PRO A 632 -24.96 -1.95 -3.32
CA PRO A 632 -25.50 -1.87 -4.68
C PRO A 632 -26.03 -0.46 -5.02
N GLY A 633 -25.72 0.02 -6.22
CA GLY A 633 -26.20 1.28 -6.75
C GLY A 633 -27.69 1.25 -7.08
N LYS A 634 -28.43 2.34 -6.80
CA LYS A 634 -29.87 2.45 -7.10
C LYS A 634 -30.19 2.44 -8.60
N GLN A 635 -29.26 2.88 -9.44
CA GLN A 635 -29.50 3.13 -10.88
C GLN A 635 -29.01 2.01 -11.80
N SER A 636 -28.09 1.14 -11.35
CA SER A 636 -27.56 0.04 -12.16
C SER A 636 -27.18 -1.12 -11.26
N THR A 637 -27.51 -2.34 -11.69
CA THR A 637 -27.07 -3.57 -11.02
C THR A 637 -25.57 -3.81 -11.13
N LYS A 638 -24.91 -3.17 -12.11
CA LYS A 638 -23.46 -3.23 -12.32
C LYS A 638 -22.68 -2.18 -11.51
N SER A 639 -23.36 -1.30 -10.78
CA SER A 639 -22.70 -0.27 -9.98
C SER A 639 -22.87 -0.49 -8.48
N PHE A 640 -21.89 -0.03 -7.72
CA PHE A 640 -21.85 -0.13 -6.27
C PHE A 640 -21.09 1.04 -5.65
N GLN A 641 -21.20 1.18 -4.34
CA GLN A 641 -20.36 2.05 -3.52
C GLN A 641 -19.44 1.17 -2.67
N VAL A 642 -18.18 1.58 -2.55
CA VAL A 642 -17.25 0.98 -1.59
C VAL A 642 -17.49 1.63 -0.25
N ALA A 643 -18.00 0.86 0.70
CA ALA A 643 -18.33 1.30 2.05
C ALA A 643 -17.40 0.65 3.06
N ILE A 644 -16.83 1.44 3.96
CA ILE A 644 -15.96 0.96 5.02
C ILE A 644 -16.79 0.89 6.32
N PRO A 645 -16.97 -0.32 6.88
CA PRO A 645 -17.75 -0.51 8.09
C PRO A 645 -17.05 0.15 9.29
N LYS A 646 -17.77 0.96 10.08
CA LYS A 646 -17.26 1.53 11.34
C LYS A 646 -17.61 0.62 12.51
N VAL A 647 -16.65 0.47 13.43
CA VAL A 647 -16.80 -0.29 14.70
C VAL A 647 -17.61 0.45 15.77
N THR A 648 -18.06 1.68 15.52
CA THR A 648 -18.78 2.49 16.53
C THR A 648 -20.26 2.63 16.20
N GLY A 649 -21.13 2.19 17.12
CA GLY A 649 -22.59 2.04 17.00
C GLY A 649 -23.42 3.29 16.71
N LYS A 650 -23.10 4.03 15.64
CA LYS A 650 -23.90 5.11 15.06
C LYS A 650 -24.15 4.79 13.59
N ASN A 651 -25.32 5.21 13.07
CA ASN A 651 -25.79 5.05 11.67
C ASN A 651 -24.95 5.81 10.62
N LYS A 652 -23.62 5.70 10.70
CA LYS A 652 -22.65 6.42 9.90
C LYS A 652 -21.78 5.40 9.16
N THR A 653 -21.79 5.47 7.85
CA THR A 653 -20.96 4.66 6.96
C THR A 653 -19.93 5.56 6.29
N VAL A 654 -18.69 5.09 6.13
CA VAL A 654 -17.68 5.83 5.37
C VAL A 654 -17.68 5.30 3.95
N ILE A 655 -17.71 6.18 2.94
CA ILE A 655 -17.70 5.80 1.53
C ILE A 655 -16.48 6.37 0.81
N LEU A 656 -15.97 5.63 -0.18
CA LEU A 656 -14.92 6.10 -1.08
C LEU A 656 -15.46 7.12 -2.08
N LEU A 657 -14.72 8.21 -2.28
CA LEU A 657 -14.98 9.28 -3.25
C LEU A 657 -13.78 9.49 -4.16
N LEU A 658 -14.05 9.64 -5.45
CA LEU A 658 -13.08 10.15 -6.42
C LEU A 658 -13.47 11.58 -6.83
N GLY A 659 -12.52 12.49 -6.79
CA GLY A 659 -12.60 13.82 -7.40
C GLY A 659 -11.91 13.82 -8.76
N ALA A 660 -12.18 14.86 -9.54
CA ALA A 660 -11.54 15.07 -10.85
C ALA A 660 -11.45 16.57 -11.16
N GLN A 661 -11.43 17.41 -10.13
CA GLN A 661 -11.37 18.85 -10.32
C GLN A 661 -10.03 19.27 -10.92
N ARG A 662 -8.98 18.45 -10.70
CA ARG A 662 -7.62 18.70 -11.19
C ARG A 662 -7.27 17.93 -12.46
N LEU A 663 -8.18 17.11 -12.99
CA LEU A 663 -7.95 16.41 -14.25
C LEU A 663 -8.32 17.31 -15.43
N GLN A 664 -7.38 17.51 -16.34
CA GLN A 664 -7.57 18.16 -17.64
C GLN A 664 -7.64 17.08 -18.72
N ILE A 665 -8.50 17.24 -19.72
CA ILE A 665 -8.62 16.26 -20.82
C ILE A 665 -7.42 16.42 -21.78
N GLU A 666 -6.96 17.66 -21.91
CA GLU A 666 -5.86 18.11 -22.74
C GLU A 666 -4.53 17.45 -22.34
N ASP A 667 -4.33 17.14 -21.06
CA ASP A 667 -3.13 16.45 -20.56
C ASP A 667 -2.92 15.10 -21.26
N GLU A 668 -4.00 14.32 -21.43
CA GLU A 668 -3.92 13.02 -22.12
C GLU A 668 -3.63 13.17 -23.62
N GLU A 669 -4.18 14.21 -24.27
CA GLU A 669 -3.93 14.51 -25.69
C GLU A 669 -2.46 14.90 -25.94
N LEU A 670 -1.82 15.49 -24.94
CA LEU A 670 -0.40 15.83 -24.93
C LEU A 670 0.51 14.65 -24.51
N GLY A 671 -0.05 13.48 -24.22
CA GLY A 671 0.69 12.32 -23.74
C GLY A 671 1.20 12.43 -22.29
N ILE A 672 0.66 13.38 -21.53
CA ILE A 672 0.93 13.55 -20.10
C ILE A 672 0.00 12.59 -19.33
N PRO A 673 0.50 11.85 -18.32
CA PRO A 673 -0.36 11.02 -17.48
C PRO A 673 -1.46 11.87 -16.79
N ALA A 674 -2.72 11.69 -17.20
CA ALA A 674 -3.85 12.40 -16.61
C ALA A 674 -4.26 11.75 -15.26
N VAL A 675 -3.42 11.93 -14.24
CA VAL A 675 -3.60 11.40 -12.89
C VAL A 675 -3.79 12.50 -11.85
N SER A 676 -4.58 12.24 -10.82
CA SER A 676 -4.85 13.18 -9.72
C SER A 676 -4.91 12.45 -8.39
N SER A 677 -4.44 13.09 -7.32
CA SER A 677 -4.47 12.55 -5.95
C SER A 677 -5.84 12.70 -5.27
N GLU A 678 -6.90 13.02 -6.00
CA GLU A 678 -8.25 13.29 -5.51
C GLU A 678 -9.03 12.03 -5.10
N VAL A 679 -8.42 11.15 -4.32
CA VAL A 679 -9.06 9.98 -3.69
C VAL A 679 -9.26 10.26 -2.21
N SER A 680 -10.50 10.14 -1.73
CA SER A 680 -10.86 10.42 -0.33
C SER A 680 -11.98 9.51 0.17
N MET A 681 -12.18 9.47 1.48
CA MET A 681 -13.19 8.71 2.20
C MET A 681 -14.01 9.68 3.05
N VAL A 682 -15.33 9.62 2.93
CA VAL A 682 -16.25 10.58 3.57
C VAL A 682 -17.32 9.84 4.37
N GLU A 683 -17.54 10.31 5.59
CA GLU A 683 -18.61 9.82 6.45
C GLU A 683 -19.98 10.33 5.98
N ILE A 684 -20.92 9.41 5.77
CA ILE A 684 -22.30 9.69 5.40
C ILE A 684 -23.26 9.13 6.46
N ASN A 685 -24.39 9.82 6.69
CA ASN A 685 -25.44 9.37 7.58
C ASN A 685 -26.49 8.58 6.79
N CYS A 686 -26.70 7.30 7.12
CA CYS A 686 -27.51 6.38 6.34
C CYS A 686 -29.01 6.75 6.30
N MET A 687 -29.48 7.57 7.25
CA MET A 687 -30.88 7.99 7.40
C MET A 687 -31.21 9.34 6.75
N GLN A 688 -30.21 10.05 6.22
CA GLN A 688 -30.43 11.30 5.49
C GLN A 688 -30.05 11.08 4.04
N VAL A 689 -30.91 11.51 3.10
CA VAL A 689 -30.51 11.73 1.71
C VAL A 689 -29.15 12.44 1.76
N PRO A 690 -28.10 11.92 1.06
CA PRO A 690 -26.75 12.42 1.25
C PRO A 690 -26.81 13.95 1.20
N PRO A 691 -26.26 14.68 2.20
CA PRO A 691 -26.16 16.12 2.11
C PRO A 691 -25.60 16.42 0.73
N LYS A 692 -26.15 17.40 0.01
CA LYS A 692 -25.74 17.77 -1.35
C LYS A 692 -24.22 17.96 -1.38
N LEU A 693 -23.48 16.88 -1.54
CA LEU A 693 -22.07 16.85 -1.85
C LEU A 693 -22.01 17.69 -3.11
N LYS A 694 -21.18 18.75 -3.08
CA LYS A 694 -21.05 19.70 -4.19
C LYS A 694 -21.04 18.91 -5.51
N ASP A 695 -21.75 19.42 -6.51
CA ASP A 695 -22.13 18.76 -7.78
C ASP A 695 -20.96 18.17 -8.64
N HIS A 696 -19.77 17.98 -8.10
CA HIS A 696 -18.51 17.70 -8.80
C HIS A 696 -17.74 16.46 -8.28
N GLN A 697 -18.33 15.58 -7.45
CA GLN A 697 -17.64 14.38 -6.93
C GLN A 697 -18.35 13.07 -7.32
N PHE A 698 -17.56 12.03 -7.61
CA PHE A 698 -18.03 10.71 -8.02
C PHE A 698 -18.12 9.77 -6.82
N ASN A 699 -19.26 9.11 -6.66
CA ASN A 699 -19.51 8.25 -5.48
C ASN A 699 -19.84 6.79 -5.84
N HIS A 700 -19.93 6.45 -7.12
CA HIS A 700 -20.35 5.10 -7.56
C HIS A 700 -19.31 4.53 -8.52
N PHE A 701 -19.00 3.25 -8.32
CA PHE A 701 -18.11 2.46 -9.16
C PHE A 701 -18.94 1.48 -9.96
N ARG A 702 -18.49 1.15 -11.17
CA ARG A 702 -18.92 -0.03 -11.93
C ARG A 702 -17.71 -0.82 -12.39
N PHE A 703 -17.92 -2.11 -12.63
CA PHE A 703 -16.90 -2.93 -13.28
C PHE A 703 -16.81 -2.59 -14.76
N GLU A 704 -15.58 -2.50 -15.25
CA GLU A 704 -15.29 -2.59 -16.68
C GLU A 704 -14.43 -3.84 -16.92
N SER A 705 -14.78 -4.60 -17.96
CA SER A 705 -13.98 -5.74 -18.38
C SER A 705 -12.76 -5.25 -19.14
N VAL A 706 -11.58 -5.75 -18.77
CA VAL A 706 -10.43 -5.73 -19.67
C VAL A 706 -10.70 -6.75 -20.77
N GLY A 707 -10.48 -6.39 -22.03
CA GLY A 707 -10.54 -7.36 -23.14
C GLY A 707 -9.48 -8.42 -22.90
N ALA A 708 -9.90 -9.63 -22.56
CA ALA A 708 -8.97 -10.72 -22.28
C ALA A 708 -8.28 -11.17 -23.59
N GLY A 709 -6.95 -11.09 -23.62
CA GLY A 709 -6.13 -12.11 -24.30
C GLY A 709 -6.50 -13.51 -23.76
N PRO A 710 -6.06 -14.60 -24.43
CA PRO A 710 -6.72 -15.90 -24.36
C PRO A 710 -6.97 -16.35 -22.92
N LYS A 711 -8.21 -16.78 -22.66
CA LYS A 711 -8.68 -17.32 -21.37
C LYS A 711 -7.61 -18.26 -20.78
N PRO A 712 -7.36 -18.22 -19.46
CA PRO A 712 -6.66 -19.33 -18.82
C PRO A 712 -7.42 -20.61 -19.18
N VAL A 713 -6.71 -21.51 -19.86
CA VAL A 713 -7.20 -22.83 -20.25
C VAL A 713 -7.49 -23.60 -18.96
N PRO A 714 -8.59 -24.36 -18.89
CA PRO A 714 -8.99 -25.12 -17.69
C PRO A 714 -7.91 -26.05 -17.17
#